data_AF-A0A972YYV7-F1
#
_entry.id   AF-A0A972YYV7-F1
#
_cell.length_a   1.000
_cell.length_b   1.000
_cell.length_c   1.000
_cell.angle_alpha   90.00
_cell.angle_beta   90.00
_cell.angle_gamma   90.00
#
_symmetry.space_group_name_H-M   'P 1'
#
loop_
_entity.id
_entity.type
_entity.pdbx_description
1 polymer ?
#
loop_
_entity_poly.entity_id
_entity_poly.type
_entity_poly.pdbx_seq_one_letter_code
_entity_poly.pdbx_strand_id
1 'polypeptide(L)'
;MTTVKTPTFSDNEIIKLLAQQYQLSGQLKNLPGYCDQNLLLTTKSNEQYIVKIANSAEPKLELAMQNAAMAHLTQKECAVPHAINNHIGESITTIRNAHQTSFCLRVLTFIPGQFYADANPLTHNKALWSDLGQFIANIDIALTDFNHPGAFRYLDWDLAQGYRVCMSKKHLLKEEKASIVEKFLTLYQTQTMPVLSQLPQGVIHNDANDYNLLVDNIETPKKISGIIDFGDMVHSHIINELAITCAYALMGEKKAQEDILSTFKNIVAGYHKIRPLLDIELEVLYSLVALRVCTTVCNSALAIEQQPDNEYLLVSVKPAWQLLEQLVTLNPYAVLCQLRQACQLPVDSGNKAEDIISYRKKHLGKTLSLSYQEPLKMVRGQGAYLFTEQGTPYLDMVNNVCHVGHCHPKVVAAGQAQLAKLNTNTRYLHDNIVNYADKLLATMPEELSVCMLVNSGSEANELAFRLARSYTKGTELLVVDGAYHGNTNACIEASPYKFDGPGGEGAKPYVHKVTLPDPYRGEFQGNSAESAQGYANSVKDTLAQLAQAGKKPSAFICESLQGVAGQIIMPDGYLSSVYQQVRDAGGVCIADEVQVGFGRVGTHMWAFETQDVVPDIVTLGKPIGNGHPMAAVITTQAIADAFVNGMEYFNTFGGNPVSCAIGMAVLDVIEQEQLQVHALATGKHFQDKLKELKQRFELIGDVRGLGLFIGVELVENRTTKQPATEKTSWLVEFFKQHHILLSTEGPFYNILKIKPPLAFNEADTDKFIKVLELGLTKLVKTNV
;
A
#
# COMPACT_ATOMS: atom_id res chain seq x y z
N MET A 1 -10.48 36.53 -3.34
CA MET A 1 -9.73 37.74 -2.96
C MET A 1 -10.25 38.89 -3.79
N THR A 2 -10.76 39.95 -3.17
CA THR A 2 -11.04 41.22 -3.85
C THR A 2 -9.75 41.81 -4.39
N THR A 3 -9.80 42.37 -5.59
CA THR A 3 -8.70 42.99 -6.34
C THR A 3 -8.12 44.21 -5.62
N VAL A 4 -7.31 44.00 -4.58
CA VAL A 4 -6.57 45.10 -3.93
C VAL A 4 -5.22 45.25 -4.63
N LYS A 5 -5.05 46.36 -5.33
CA LYS A 5 -3.83 46.68 -6.09
C LYS A 5 -2.64 46.89 -5.17
N THR A 6 -1.46 46.42 -5.60
CA THR A 6 -0.16 46.71 -5.00
C THR A 6 0.00 48.22 -4.77
N PRO A 7 0.56 48.67 -3.63
CA PRO A 7 0.82 50.09 -3.40
C PRO A 7 1.69 50.71 -4.50
N THR A 8 1.44 51.97 -4.86
CA THR A 8 2.15 52.67 -5.94
C THR A 8 2.68 54.03 -5.48
N PHE A 9 3.47 54.05 -4.41
CA PHE A 9 4.18 55.26 -3.99
C PHE A 9 5.34 55.53 -4.95
N SER A 10 5.55 56.80 -5.32
CA SER A 10 6.68 57.18 -6.17
C SER A 10 7.99 57.16 -5.39
N ASP A 11 9.12 56.92 -6.08
CA ASP A 11 10.46 56.92 -5.47
C ASP A 11 10.74 58.19 -4.67
N ASN A 12 10.27 59.36 -5.15
CA ASN A 12 10.43 60.64 -4.46
C ASN A 12 9.64 60.69 -3.13
N GLU A 13 8.43 60.14 -3.10
CA GLU A 13 7.63 60.05 -1.86
C GLU A 13 8.30 59.12 -0.86
N ILE A 14 8.78 57.97 -1.34
CA ILE A 14 9.45 56.96 -0.50
C ILE A 14 10.75 57.53 0.08
N ILE A 15 11.60 58.18 -0.72
CA ILE A 15 12.84 58.81 -0.23
C ILE A 15 12.54 59.88 0.82
N LYS A 16 11.49 60.69 0.63
CA LYS A 16 11.09 61.70 1.62
C LYS A 16 10.64 61.04 2.92
N LEU A 17 9.85 59.98 2.85
CA LEU A 17 9.41 59.21 4.03
C LEU A 17 10.59 58.57 4.75
N LEU A 18 11.54 57.97 4.02
CA LEU A 18 12.75 57.36 4.59
C LEU A 18 13.63 58.40 5.29
N ALA A 19 13.82 59.58 4.70
CA ALA A 19 14.59 60.65 5.31
C ALA A 19 13.93 61.19 6.58
N GLN A 20 12.59 61.34 6.56
CA GLN A 20 11.84 61.86 7.71
C GLN A 20 11.72 60.84 8.84
N GLN A 21 11.47 59.57 8.52
CA GLN A 21 11.11 58.56 9.51
C GLN A 21 12.32 57.74 9.96
N TYR A 22 13.27 57.46 9.07
CA TYR A 22 14.39 56.55 9.33
C TYR A 22 15.76 57.23 9.23
N GLN A 23 15.82 58.52 8.88
CA GLN A 23 17.06 59.26 8.60
C GLN A 23 17.90 58.62 7.48
N LEU A 24 17.26 57.88 6.57
CA LEU A 24 17.90 57.20 5.45
C LEU A 24 17.69 57.96 4.14
N SER A 25 18.71 57.98 3.28
CA SER A 25 18.63 58.53 1.92
C SER A 25 19.54 57.73 0.98
N GLY A 26 19.15 57.62 -0.29
CA GLY A 26 19.86 56.77 -1.24
C GLY A 26 19.14 56.63 -2.59
N GLN A 27 19.62 55.70 -3.39
CA GLN A 27 18.98 55.28 -4.65
C GLN A 27 18.05 54.10 -4.39
N LEU A 28 16.87 54.13 -5.01
CA LEU A 28 15.90 53.04 -4.97
C LEU A 28 15.96 52.21 -6.24
N LYS A 29 15.82 50.90 -6.10
CA LYS A 29 15.62 49.95 -7.20
C LYS A 29 14.42 49.08 -6.88
N ASN A 30 13.44 49.01 -7.79
CA ASN A 30 12.28 48.13 -7.61
C ASN A 30 12.71 46.66 -7.59
N LEU A 31 12.09 45.91 -6.67
CA LEU A 31 12.20 44.46 -6.57
C LEU A 31 10.86 43.82 -6.97
N PRO A 32 10.86 42.57 -7.45
CA PRO A 32 9.63 41.84 -7.70
C PRO A 32 8.75 41.76 -6.43
N GLY A 33 7.43 41.80 -6.61
CA GLY A 33 6.46 41.72 -5.53
C GLY A 33 5.04 41.47 -6.06
N TYR A 34 4.26 40.70 -5.32
CA TYR A 34 2.88 40.36 -5.70
C TYR A 34 1.87 41.34 -5.06
N CYS A 35 1.81 41.38 -3.72
CA CYS A 35 0.89 42.23 -2.96
C CYS A 35 1.50 43.57 -2.50
N ASP A 36 2.81 43.58 -2.31
CA ASP A 36 3.57 44.67 -1.67
C ASP A 36 4.44 45.42 -2.67
N GLN A 37 4.73 46.69 -2.36
CA GLN A 37 5.74 47.45 -3.08
C GLN A 37 7.10 47.26 -2.40
N ASN A 38 7.98 46.48 -3.04
CA ASN A 38 9.30 46.13 -2.53
C ASN A 38 10.39 46.92 -3.27
N LEU A 39 11.30 47.57 -2.54
CA LEU A 39 12.42 48.31 -3.12
C LEU A 39 13.72 48.02 -2.37
N LEU A 40 14.83 47.97 -3.12
CA LEU A 40 16.18 47.99 -2.58
C LEU A 40 16.64 49.44 -2.47
N LEU A 41 16.96 49.89 -1.27
CA LEU A 41 17.61 51.16 -1.00
C LEU A 41 19.11 50.97 -0.89
N THR A 42 19.90 51.67 -1.70
CA THR A 42 21.35 51.76 -1.57
C THR A 42 21.73 53.16 -1.12
N THR A 43 22.31 53.28 0.08
CA THR A 43 22.76 54.55 0.66
C THR A 43 24.06 55.04 0.01
N LYS A 44 24.45 56.29 0.31
CA LYS A 44 25.76 56.83 -0.15
C LYS A 44 26.96 56.11 0.44
N SER A 45 26.82 55.52 1.64
CA SER A 45 27.83 54.66 2.30
C SER A 45 27.86 53.24 1.70
N ASN A 46 27.05 52.96 0.66
CA ASN A 46 26.89 51.65 0.03
C ASN A 46 26.25 50.59 0.96
N GLU A 47 25.60 51.02 2.04
CA GLU A 47 24.75 50.16 2.87
C GLU A 47 23.40 49.94 2.17
N GLN A 48 22.87 48.72 2.27
CA GLN A 48 21.67 48.29 1.58
C GLN A 48 20.55 47.95 2.55
N TYR A 49 19.32 48.31 2.18
CA TYR A 49 18.10 48.02 2.95
C TYR A 49 16.96 47.61 2.02
N ILE A 50 16.04 46.79 2.54
CA ILE A 50 14.80 46.45 1.85
C ILE A 50 13.68 47.31 2.42
N VAL A 51 13.06 48.09 1.55
CA VAL A 51 11.92 48.95 1.86
C VAL A 51 10.67 48.22 1.39
N LYS A 52 9.78 47.83 2.32
CA LYS A 52 8.50 47.20 2.01
C LYS A 52 7.36 48.13 2.40
N ILE A 53 6.48 48.43 1.45
CA ILE A 53 5.18 49.04 1.72
C ILE A 53 4.13 47.94 1.57
N ALA A 54 3.61 47.50 2.71
CA ALA A 54 2.63 46.43 2.79
C ALA A 54 1.29 46.86 2.18
N ASN A 55 0.61 45.92 1.55
CA ASN A 55 -0.75 46.13 1.08
C ASN A 55 -1.67 46.63 2.23
N SER A 56 -2.58 47.56 1.94
CA SER A 56 -3.50 48.11 2.95
C SER A 56 -4.43 47.06 3.59
N ALA A 57 -4.61 45.90 2.94
CA ALA A 57 -5.38 44.79 3.47
C ALA A 57 -4.59 43.89 4.43
N GLU A 58 -3.26 43.99 4.48
CA GLU A 58 -2.43 43.14 5.34
C GLU A 58 -2.56 43.58 6.81
N PRO A 59 -2.96 42.67 7.73
CA PRO A 59 -3.15 43.02 9.12
C PRO A 59 -1.85 43.44 9.80
N LYS A 60 -1.86 44.56 10.52
CA LYS A 60 -0.70 45.05 11.30
C LYS A 60 -0.17 44.00 12.29
N LEU A 61 -1.04 43.12 12.79
CA LEU A 61 -0.66 42.02 13.69
C LEU A 61 0.25 40.98 13.01
N GLU A 62 0.06 40.71 11.72
CA GLU A 62 0.88 39.77 10.94
C GLU A 62 2.22 40.41 10.60
N LEU A 63 2.23 41.69 10.23
CA LEU A 63 3.46 42.47 10.05
C LEU A 63 4.31 42.52 11.34
N ALA A 64 3.65 42.67 12.50
CA ALA A 64 4.32 42.65 13.80
C ALA A 64 4.90 41.27 14.13
N MET A 65 4.17 40.19 13.79
CA MET A 65 4.64 38.82 13.94
C MET A 65 5.91 38.56 13.13
N GLN A 66 5.92 38.98 11.86
CA GLN A 66 7.09 38.88 10.97
C GLN A 66 8.31 39.59 11.58
N ASN A 67 8.14 40.84 12.03
CA ASN A 67 9.22 41.61 12.65
C ASN A 67 9.73 40.97 13.94
N ALA A 68 8.83 40.44 14.78
CA ALA A 68 9.18 39.76 16.02
C ALA A 68 9.94 38.45 15.76
N ALA A 69 9.52 37.66 14.77
CA ALA A 69 10.19 36.43 14.37
C ALA A 69 11.61 36.69 13.86
N MET A 70 11.77 37.68 12.99
CA MET A 70 13.09 38.11 12.49
C MET A 70 14.02 38.56 13.63
N ALA A 71 13.51 39.34 14.58
CA ALA A 71 14.27 39.77 15.76
C ALA A 71 14.66 38.58 16.65
N HIS A 72 13.74 37.65 16.87
CA HIS A 72 13.97 36.41 17.64
C HIS A 72 15.06 35.55 16.99
N LEU A 73 14.93 35.28 15.69
CA LEU A 73 15.90 34.51 14.91
C LEU A 73 17.28 35.18 14.84
N THR A 74 17.33 36.52 14.77
CA THR A 74 18.59 37.26 14.83
C THR A 74 19.29 37.07 16.19
N GLN A 75 18.55 37.03 17.31
CA GLN A 75 19.11 36.74 18.64
C GLN A 75 19.63 35.31 18.76
N LYS A 76 19.12 34.39 17.92
CA LYS A 76 19.59 33.01 17.80
C LYS A 76 20.69 32.85 16.74
N GLU A 77 21.27 33.96 16.27
CA GLU A 77 22.34 34.00 15.26
C GLU A 77 21.97 33.38 13.90
N CYS A 78 20.67 33.31 13.58
CA CYS A 78 20.21 32.87 12.27
C CYS A 78 20.41 33.97 11.22
N ALA A 79 20.76 33.56 10.00
CA ALA A 79 20.95 34.47 8.87
C ALA A 79 19.61 34.92 8.27
N VAL A 80 18.99 35.91 8.91
CA VAL A 80 17.69 36.48 8.55
C VAL A 80 17.75 38.02 8.55
N PRO A 81 16.91 38.70 7.77
CA PRO A 81 16.75 40.14 7.88
C PRO A 81 16.19 40.51 9.27
N HIS A 82 16.39 41.76 9.69
CA HIS A 82 15.71 42.33 10.85
C HIS A 82 15.16 43.72 10.54
N ALA A 83 14.07 44.08 11.22
CA ALA A 83 13.41 45.36 11.04
C ALA A 83 14.19 46.50 11.70
N ILE A 84 14.38 47.58 10.95
CA ILE A 84 14.94 48.84 11.43
C ILE A 84 13.83 49.66 12.08
N ASN A 85 14.12 50.21 13.26
CA ASN A 85 13.20 51.12 13.92
C ASN A 85 13.29 52.52 13.31
N ASN A 86 12.16 53.20 13.22
CA ASN A 86 12.12 54.62 12.87
C ASN A 86 12.67 55.49 14.03
N HIS A 87 12.77 56.80 13.83
CA HIS A 87 13.33 57.76 14.78
C HIS A 87 12.57 57.85 16.13
N ILE A 88 11.34 57.32 16.21
CA ILE A 88 10.54 57.23 17.45
C ILE A 88 10.55 55.82 18.06
N GLY A 89 11.33 54.89 17.50
CA GLY A 89 11.53 53.54 18.04
C GLY A 89 10.52 52.48 17.57
N GLU A 90 9.69 52.79 16.56
CA GLU A 90 8.71 51.83 16.03
C GLU A 90 9.25 51.07 14.81
N SER A 91 9.00 49.76 14.74
CA SER A 91 9.42 48.90 13.62
C SER A 91 8.42 48.88 12.45
N ILE A 92 7.25 49.51 12.60
CA ILE A 92 6.20 49.62 11.57
C ILE A 92 5.70 51.05 11.54
N THR A 93 5.97 51.77 10.45
CA THR A 93 5.53 53.16 10.27
C THR A 93 4.23 53.20 9.48
N THR A 94 3.18 53.83 10.01
CA THR A 94 1.94 54.05 9.25
C THR A 94 2.09 55.26 8.33
N ILE A 95 1.89 55.06 7.02
CA ILE A 95 1.95 56.09 5.99
C ILE A 95 0.60 56.19 5.26
N ARG A 96 0.34 57.30 4.57
CA ARG A 96 -0.89 57.50 3.78
C ARG A 96 -0.58 57.92 2.35
N ASN A 97 -1.35 57.41 1.39
CA ASN A 97 -1.29 57.88 0.01
C ASN A 97 -2.08 59.19 -0.19
N ALA A 98 -2.08 59.71 -1.42
CA ALA A 98 -2.84 60.91 -1.79
C ALA A 98 -4.37 60.78 -1.56
N HIS A 99 -4.90 59.56 -1.53
CA HIS A 99 -6.31 59.25 -1.27
C HIS A 99 -6.63 58.99 0.21
N GLN A 100 -5.70 59.28 1.14
CA GLN A 100 -5.83 59.05 2.59
C GLN A 100 -5.98 57.58 3.00
N THR A 101 -5.70 56.63 2.11
CA THR A 101 -5.60 55.21 2.45
C THR A 101 -4.32 54.97 3.25
N SER A 102 -4.44 54.28 4.39
CA SER A 102 -3.31 53.94 5.26
C SER A 102 -2.59 52.68 4.78
N PHE A 103 -1.25 52.71 4.81
CA PHE A 103 -0.36 51.60 4.52
C PHE A 103 0.70 51.47 5.62
N CYS A 104 1.36 50.32 5.69
CA CYS A 104 2.44 50.08 6.63
C CYS A 104 3.78 50.04 5.89
N LEU A 105 4.68 50.97 6.23
CA LEU A 105 6.05 51.04 5.76
C LEU A 105 6.97 50.32 6.76
N ARG A 106 7.81 49.42 6.26
CA ARG A 106 8.88 48.75 7.00
C ARG A 106 10.19 48.87 6.26
N VAL A 107 11.28 49.01 7.00
CA VAL A 107 12.65 48.98 6.48
C VAL A 107 13.35 47.80 7.13
N LEU A 108 13.89 46.88 6.33
CA LEU A 108 14.59 45.69 6.79
C LEU A 108 16.06 45.77 6.37
N THR A 109 16.94 45.13 7.15
CA THR A 109 18.33 44.94 6.71
C THR A 109 18.41 44.08 5.45
N PHE A 110 19.41 44.37 4.61
CA PHE A 110 19.74 43.54 3.47
C PHE A 110 20.62 42.36 3.89
N ILE A 111 20.27 41.15 3.44
CA ILE A 111 21.10 39.96 3.63
C ILE A 111 21.93 39.72 2.37
N PRO A 112 23.27 39.76 2.45
CA PRO A 112 24.13 39.46 1.31
C PRO A 112 23.95 38.01 0.85
N GLY A 113 23.77 37.82 -0.45
CA GLY A 113 23.61 36.50 -1.06
C GLY A 113 23.02 36.61 -2.47
N GLN A 114 22.96 35.48 -3.15
CA GLN A 114 22.28 35.34 -4.45
C GLN A 114 21.11 34.37 -4.28
N PHE A 115 20.02 34.56 -5.03
CA PHE A 115 18.85 33.70 -4.90
C PHE A 115 19.17 32.26 -5.28
N TYR A 116 18.60 31.31 -4.55
CA TYR A 116 18.74 29.90 -4.87
C TYR A 116 18.16 29.58 -6.27
N ALA A 117 17.07 30.27 -6.65
CA ALA A 117 16.46 30.19 -7.98
C ALA A 117 17.38 30.62 -9.13
N ASP A 118 18.40 31.46 -8.86
CA ASP A 118 19.36 31.91 -9.87
C ASP A 118 20.50 30.91 -10.09
N ALA A 119 20.66 29.93 -9.20
CA ALA A 119 21.64 28.86 -9.36
C ALA A 119 21.15 27.84 -10.39
N ASN A 120 22.04 27.40 -11.29
CA ASN A 120 21.69 26.38 -12.27
C ASN A 120 21.39 25.06 -11.53
N PRO A 121 20.18 24.45 -11.67
CA PRO A 121 19.86 23.19 -11.00
C PRO A 121 20.86 22.05 -11.23
N LEU A 122 21.56 22.07 -12.37
CA LEU A 122 22.59 21.09 -12.71
C LEU A 122 23.89 21.26 -11.91
N THR A 123 24.13 22.40 -11.24
CA THR A 123 25.32 22.62 -10.39
C THR A 123 25.05 22.27 -8.92
N HIS A 124 23.79 21.98 -8.57
CA HIS A 124 23.42 21.49 -7.25
C HIS A 124 24.14 20.17 -6.95
N ASN A 125 24.44 19.96 -5.67
CA ASN A 125 25.26 18.84 -5.21
C ASN A 125 24.88 18.43 -3.79
N LYS A 126 25.43 17.29 -3.34
CA LYS A 126 25.16 16.73 -2.02
C LYS A 126 25.49 17.68 -0.86
N ALA A 127 26.53 18.51 -0.99
CA ALA A 127 26.91 19.44 0.07
C ALA A 127 25.83 20.51 0.26
N LEU A 128 25.36 21.11 -0.84
CA LEU A 128 24.26 22.08 -0.81
C LEU A 128 22.97 21.47 -0.22
N TRP A 129 22.57 20.29 -0.67
CA TRP A 129 21.34 19.65 -0.16
C TRP A 129 21.43 19.29 1.32
N SER A 130 22.60 18.80 1.75
CA SER A 130 22.84 18.52 3.17
C SER A 130 22.81 19.79 4.00
N ASP A 131 23.41 20.88 3.51
CA ASP A 131 23.41 22.19 4.17
C ASP A 131 22.01 22.81 4.21
N LEU A 132 21.23 22.70 3.12
CA LEU A 132 19.83 23.14 3.07
C LEU A 132 18.99 22.47 4.17
N GLY A 133 19.09 21.14 4.31
CA GLY A 133 18.42 20.41 5.39
C GLY A 133 18.85 20.89 6.78
N GLN A 134 20.16 21.09 6.99
CA GLN A 134 20.70 21.58 8.26
C GLN A 134 20.24 23.02 8.57
N PHE A 135 20.22 23.89 7.57
CA PHE A 135 19.79 25.28 7.69
C PHE A 135 18.32 25.36 8.15
N ILE A 136 17.42 24.63 7.50
CA ILE A 136 16.00 24.62 7.87
C ILE A 136 15.78 24.01 9.26
N ALA A 137 16.51 22.95 9.62
CA ALA A 137 16.45 22.40 10.98
C ALA A 137 16.89 23.41 12.05
N ASN A 138 17.90 24.23 11.76
CA ASN A 138 18.32 25.30 12.67
C ASN A 138 17.24 26.38 12.83
N ILE A 139 16.54 26.75 11.75
CA ILE A 139 15.40 27.68 11.82
C ILE A 139 14.29 27.10 12.72
N ASP A 140 13.93 25.83 12.54
CA ASP A 140 12.90 25.17 13.36
C ASP A 140 13.27 25.12 14.85
N ILE A 141 14.53 24.79 15.15
CA ILE A 141 15.03 24.81 16.53
C ILE A 141 14.98 26.23 17.10
N ALA A 142 15.41 27.23 16.32
CA ALA A 142 15.43 28.62 16.74
C ALA A 142 14.02 29.20 16.98
N LEU A 143 12.99 28.69 16.29
CA LEU A 143 11.58 29.07 16.47
C LEU A 143 10.86 28.28 17.57
N THR A 144 11.47 27.27 18.18
CA THR A 144 10.79 26.38 19.15
C THR A 144 10.22 27.14 20.37
N ASP A 145 10.89 28.22 20.80
CA ASP A 145 10.45 29.10 21.89
C ASP A 145 9.78 30.40 21.42
N PHE A 146 9.52 30.55 20.11
CA PHE A 146 8.83 31.70 19.54
C PHE A 146 7.32 31.52 19.55
N ASN A 147 6.58 32.54 20.00
CA ASN A 147 5.12 32.56 19.96
C ASN A 147 4.60 33.97 19.69
N HIS A 148 3.60 34.09 18.82
CA HIS A 148 2.97 35.37 18.52
C HIS A 148 1.52 35.17 18.03
N PRO A 149 0.53 35.95 18.50
CA PRO A 149 -0.88 35.78 18.11
C PRO A 149 -1.13 35.84 16.59
N GLY A 150 -0.34 36.64 15.86
CA GLY A 150 -0.42 36.73 14.40
C GLY A 150 -0.06 35.46 13.64
N ALA A 151 0.61 34.47 14.27
CA ALA A 151 0.91 33.18 13.64
C ALA A 151 -0.32 32.25 13.61
N PHE A 152 -1.33 32.50 14.45
CA PHE A 152 -2.57 31.70 14.48
C PHE A 152 -3.58 32.27 13.47
N ARG A 153 -3.31 32.02 12.19
CA ARG A 153 -4.12 32.50 11.06
C ARG A 153 -4.40 31.40 10.05
N TYR A 154 -5.34 31.65 9.16
CA TYR A 154 -5.61 30.78 8.03
C TYR A 154 -4.80 31.22 6.81
N LEU A 155 -4.11 30.29 6.16
CA LEU A 155 -3.40 30.50 4.90
C LEU A 155 -3.69 29.34 3.94
N ASP A 156 -4.00 29.67 2.67
CA ASP A 156 -4.18 28.66 1.61
C ASP A 156 -2.89 27.88 1.32
N TRP A 157 -1.73 28.43 1.69
CA TRP A 157 -0.41 27.82 1.51
C TRP A 157 0.06 27.00 2.72
N ASP A 158 -0.63 27.06 3.86
CA ASP A 158 -0.35 26.15 4.99
C ASP A 158 -0.73 24.71 4.60
N LEU A 159 0.23 23.80 4.72
CA LEU A 159 0.02 22.38 4.43
C LEU A 159 -1.04 21.73 5.31
N ALA A 160 -1.34 22.26 6.51
CA ALA A 160 -2.48 21.80 7.29
C ALA A 160 -3.84 22.06 6.60
N GLN A 161 -3.89 23.00 5.66
CA GLN A 161 -5.05 23.27 4.79
C GLN A 161 -4.94 22.63 3.41
N GLY A 162 -3.78 22.07 3.05
CA GLY A 162 -3.46 21.61 1.69
C GLY A 162 -4.49 20.64 1.11
N TYR A 163 -4.94 19.65 1.88
CA TYR A 163 -5.96 18.69 1.42
C TYR A 163 -7.28 19.40 1.05
N ARG A 164 -7.76 20.29 1.92
CA ARG A 164 -8.99 21.07 1.68
C ARG A 164 -8.83 21.98 0.46
N VAL A 165 -7.67 22.63 0.34
CA VAL A 165 -7.34 23.51 -0.79
C VAL A 165 -7.37 22.74 -2.10
N CYS A 166 -6.67 21.60 -2.19
CA CYS A 166 -6.69 20.75 -3.38
C CYS A 166 -8.10 20.23 -3.68
N MET A 167 -8.84 19.73 -2.70
CA MET A 167 -10.21 19.24 -2.91
C MET A 167 -11.13 20.31 -3.48
N SER A 168 -10.97 21.56 -3.05
CA SER A 168 -11.77 22.69 -3.54
C SER A 168 -11.42 23.12 -4.97
N LYS A 169 -10.20 22.85 -5.45
CA LYS A 169 -9.66 23.39 -6.71
C LYS A 169 -9.34 22.33 -7.77
N LYS A 170 -9.28 21.03 -7.41
CA LYS A 170 -8.89 19.94 -8.33
C LYS A 170 -9.80 19.81 -9.56
N HIS A 171 -11.06 20.24 -9.45
CA HIS A 171 -12.03 20.24 -10.55
C HIS A 171 -11.66 21.21 -11.68
N LEU A 172 -10.75 22.15 -11.45
CA LEU A 172 -10.19 23.07 -12.45
C LEU A 172 -9.09 22.40 -13.31
N LEU A 173 -8.66 21.20 -12.95
CA LEU A 173 -7.63 20.44 -13.66
C LEU A 173 -8.26 19.56 -14.76
N LYS A 174 -7.49 19.31 -15.83
CA LYS A 174 -7.84 18.28 -16.82
C LYS A 174 -7.90 16.90 -16.17
N GLU A 175 -8.75 16.01 -16.68
CA GLU A 175 -9.04 14.69 -16.10
C GLU A 175 -7.78 13.86 -15.77
N GLU A 176 -6.83 13.75 -16.70
CA GLU A 176 -5.56 13.03 -16.50
C GLU A 176 -4.74 13.59 -15.32
N LYS A 177 -4.67 14.92 -15.22
CA LYS A 177 -3.94 15.65 -14.18
C LYS A 177 -4.68 15.61 -12.83
N ALA A 178 -6.01 15.66 -12.86
CA ALA A 178 -6.86 15.48 -11.69
C ALA A 178 -6.67 14.09 -11.08
N SER A 179 -6.54 13.05 -11.92
CA SER A 179 -6.26 11.67 -11.46
C SER A 179 -4.93 11.56 -10.71
N ILE A 180 -3.87 12.23 -11.18
CA ILE A 180 -2.58 12.28 -10.46
C ILE A 180 -2.73 12.93 -9.09
N VAL A 181 -3.42 14.08 -9.00
CA VAL A 181 -3.68 14.75 -7.73
C VAL A 181 -4.51 13.85 -6.80
N GLU A 182 -5.53 13.19 -7.33
CA GLU A 182 -6.39 12.29 -6.54
C GLU A 182 -5.61 11.15 -5.87
N LYS A 183 -4.62 10.59 -6.57
CA LYS A 183 -3.75 9.55 -6.01
C LYS A 183 -3.02 10.04 -4.76
N PHE A 184 -2.46 11.26 -4.78
CA PHE A 184 -1.76 11.82 -3.63
C PHE A 184 -2.69 12.30 -2.52
N LEU A 185 -3.89 12.80 -2.86
CA LEU A 185 -4.90 13.12 -1.85
C LEU A 185 -5.39 11.87 -1.13
N THR A 186 -5.57 10.76 -1.85
CA THR A 186 -5.90 9.45 -1.27
C THR A 186 -4.76 8.96 -0.37
N LEU A 187 -3.50 9.11 -0.82
CA LEU A 187 -2.33 8.76 -0.03
C LEU A 187 -2.28 9.55 1.29
N TYR A 188 -2.46 10.88 1.22
CA TYR A 188 -2.50 11.73 2.40
C TYR A 188 -3.64 11.36 3.35
N GLN A 189 -4.86 11.17 2.81
CA GLN A 189 -6.05 10.84 3.60
C GLN A 189 -5.90 9.50 4.33
N THR A 190 -5.25 8.52 3.70
CA THR A 190 -5.12 7.16 4.24
C THR A 190 -3.91 6.95 5.14
N GLN A 191 -2.80 7.66 4.90
CA GLN A 191 -1.55 7.46 5.63
C GLN A 191 -1.21 8.58 6.61
N THR A 192 -1.57 9.82 6.31
CA THR A 192 -1.09 11.00 7.06
C THR A 192 -2.18 11.61 7.92
N MET A 193 -3.38 11.79 7.37
CA MET A 193 -4.51 12.36 8.10
C MET A 193 -4.82 11.64 9.43
N PRO A 194 -4.74 10.29 9.53
CA PRO A 194 -5.01 9.58 10.79
C PRO A 194 -4.00 9.84 11.91
N VAL A 195 -2.82 10.39 11.58
CA VAL A 195 -1.71 10.55 12.53
C VAL A 195 -1.31 12.01 12.76
N LEU A 196 -2.01 12.98 12.14
CA LEU A 196 -1.72 14.40 12.27
C LEU A 196 -1.66 14.87 13.73
N SER A 197 -2.56 14.38 14.58
CA SER A 197 -2.61 14.76 16.00
C SER A 197 -1.39 14.32 16.82
N GLN A 198 -0.54 13.45 16.26
CA GLN A 198 0.68 12.96 16.88
C GLN A 198 1.93 13.77 16.44
N LEU A 199 1.80 14.60 15.40
CA LEU A 199 2.90 15.39 14.87
C LEU A 199 3.14 16.64 15.74
N PRO A 200 4.43 16.98 16.03
CA PRO A 200 4.75 18.23 16.71
C PRO A 200 4.24 19.47 15.96
N GLN A 201 3.75 20.45 16.70
CA GLN A 201 3.28 21.73 16.15
C GLN A 201 4.08 22.90 16.74
N GLY A 202 4.19 23.98 15.98
CA GLY A 202 4.89 25.20 16.36
C GLY A 202 4.75 26.28 15.29
N VAL A 203 5.34 27.45 15.54
CA VAL A 203 5.43 28.50 14.53
C VAL A 203 6.53 28.14 13.53
N ILE A 204 6.20 28.19 12.24
CA ILE A 204 7.08 27.82 11.14
C ILE A 204 7.18 28.94 10.10
N HIS A 205 8.23 28.92 9.26
CA HIS A 205 8.45 29.91 8.20
C HIS A 205 7.41 29.81 7.06
N ASN A 206 7.05 28.58 6.71
CA ASN A 206 6.03 28.10 5.77
C ASN A 206 6.28 28.39 4.29
N ASP A 207 7.44 28.95 3.94
CA ASP A 207 7.74 29.28 2.54
C ASP A 207 9.24 29.28 2.19
N ALA A 208 9.96 28.22 2.61
CA ALA A 208 11.36 27.99 2.24
C ALA A 208 11.51 27.53 0.77
N ASN A 209 11.12 28.37 -0.17
CA ASN A 209 11.27 28.15 -1.61
C ASN A 209 12.56 28.77 -2.17
N ASP A 210 12.86 28.50 -3.43
CA ASP A 210 14.08 28.91 -4.14
C ASP A 210 14.23 30.43 -4.35
N TYR A 211 13.14 31.20 -4.29
CA TYR A 211 13.18 32.66 -4.32
C TYR A 211 13.35 33.30 -2.94
N ASN A 212 13.12 32.56 -1.87
CA ASN A 212 13.26 33.02 -0.48
C ASN A 212 14.55 32.54 0.18
N LEU A 213 15.26 31.60 -0.43
CA LEU A 213 16.55 31.10 0.03
C LEU A 213 17.69 31.79 -0.72
N LEU A 214 18.73 32.15 0.03
CA LEU A 214 19.97 32.71 -0.50
C LEU A 214 21.08 31.66 -0.44
N VAL A 215 21.95 31.64 -1.45
CA VAL A 215 23.13 30.78 -1.52
C VAL A 215 24.44 31.58 -1.46
N ASP A 216 25.53 30.88 -1.17
CA ASP A 216 26.88 31.45 -1.14
C ASP A 216 27.43 31.80 -2.53
N ASN A 217 27.07 31.03 -3.57
CA ASN A 217 27.52 31.22 -4.94
C ASN A 217 26.57 30.53 -5.94
N ILE A 218 26.14 31.18 -7.03
CA ILE A 218 25.25 30.60 -8.05
C ILE A 218 25.90 29.60 -9.02
N GLU A 219 27.21 29.71 -9.27
CA GLU A 219 27.93 28.82 -10.17
C GLU A 219 28.17 27.45 -9.54
N THR A 220 28.55 27.43 -8.25
CA THR A 220 28.81 26.21 -7.49
C THR A 220 28.31 26.32 -6.05
N PRO A 221 26.98 26.37 -5.85
CA PRO A 221 26.39 26.56 -4.53
C PRO A 221 26.77 25.40 -3.60
N LYS A 222 27.17 25.75 -2.39
CA LYS A 222 27.53 24.78 -1.34
C LYS A 222 26.78 25.01 -0.04
N LYS A 223 26.30 26.24 0.21
CA LYS A 223 25.65 26.61 1.45
C LYS A 223 24.47 27.54 1.25
N ILE A 224 23.49 27.42 2.12
CA ILE A 224 22.44 28.41 2.31
C ILE A 224 23.01 29.54 3.16
N SER A 225 23.01 30.75 2.62
CA SER A 225 23.54 31.95 3.25
C SER A 225 22.49 32.75 4.01
N GLY A 226 21.20 32.50 3.77
CA GLY A 226 20.11 33.11 4.51
C GLY A 226 18.73 32.74 3.99
N ILE A 227 17.71 33.14 4.76
CA ILE A 227 16.30 33.03 4.38
C ILE A 227 15.61 34.39 4.56
N ILE A 228 14.74 34.73 3.61
CA ILE A 228 13.99 35.97 3.58
C ILE A 228 12.50 35.70 3.41
N ASP A 229 11.73 36.78 3.53
CA ASP A 229 10.28 36.83 3.35
C ASP A 229 9.45 35.97 4.32
N PHE A 230 9.21 36.54 5.51
CA PHE A 230 8.44 35.92 6.59
C PHE A 230 6.92 36.07 6.39
N GLY A 231 6.47 36.47 5.20
CA GLY A 231 5.08 36.80 4.86
C GLY A 231 4.10 35.66 5.11
N ASP A 232 4.55 34.41 5.01
CA ASP A 232 3.74 33.19 5.05
C ASP A 232 3.81 32.43 6.39
N MET A 233 4.51 32.98 7.39
CA MET A 233 4.62 32.36 8.72
C MET A 233 3.26 31.98 9.32
N VAL A 234 3.20 30.81 9.95
CA VAL A 234 1.97 30.26 10.54
C VAL A 234 2.31 29.29 11.67
N HIS A 235 1.38 29.10 12.61
CA HIS A 235 1.46 28.00 13.57
C HIS A 235 0.88 26.72 12.95
N SER A 236 1.72 25.73 12.65
CA SER A 236 1.35 24.48 11.95
C SER A 236 2.20 23.30 12.42
N HIS A 237 2.12 22.16 11.74
CA HIS A 237 2.97 20.99 12.03
C HIS A 237 4.42 21.29 11.60
N ILE A 238 5.38 21.09 12.49
CA ILE A 238 6.79 21.49 12.26
C ILE A 238 7.37 20.79 11.02
N ILE A 239 7.03 19.52 10.81
CA ILE A 239 7.47 18.73 9.65
C ILE A 239 7.09 19.35 8.29
N ASN A 240 6.11 20.26 8.25
CA ASN A 240 5.71 20.95 7.04
C ASN A 240 6.85 21.80 6.46
N GLU A 241 7.76 22.37 7.28
CA GLU A 241 8.92 23.13 6.76
C GLU A 241 9.83 22.27 5.88
N LEU A 242 10.17 21.08 6.37
CA LEU A 242 11.00 20.14 5.63
C LEU A 242 10.26 19.66 4.38
N ALA A 243 8.95 19.41 4.48
CA ALA A 243 8.14 18.99 3.33
C ALA A 243 8.10 20.08 2.23
N ILE A 244 7.92 21.35 2.61
CA ILE A 244 7.92 22.49 1.70
C ILE A 244 9.30 22.65 1.05
N THR A 245 10.37 22.64 1.86
CA THR A 245 11.75 22.71 1.39
C THR A 245 12.06 21.61 0.37
N CYS A 246 11.70 20.35 0.69
CA CYS A 246 11.88 19.24 -0.22
C CYS A 246 11.04 19.40 -1.50
N ALA A 247 9.79 19.87 -1.42
CA ALA A 247 8.97 20.07 -2.60
C ALA A 247 9.64 21.00 -3.62
N TYR A 248 10.17 22.14 -3.18
CA TYR A 248 10.86 23.09 -4.07
C TYR A 248 12.22 22.57 -4.55
N ALA A 249 13.05 22.01 -3.66
CA ALA A 249 14.36 21.48 -4.05
C ALA A 249 14.28 20.25 -4.98
N LEU A 250 13.14 19.55 -5.00
CA LEU A 250 12.90 18.44 -5.91
C LEU A 250 12.42 18.90 -7.30
N MET A 251 11.87 20.10 -7.43
CA MET A 251 11.49 20.70 -8.72
C MET A 251 12.75 21.14 -9.50
N GLY A 252 12.64 21.18 -10.84
CA GLY A 252 13.70 21.64 -11.74
C GLY A 252 14.44 20.52 -12.47
N GLU A 253 15.27 20.90 -13.45
CA GLU A 253 16.06 19.96 -14.23
C GLU A 253 17.13 19.27 -13.37
N LYS A 254 17.32 17.97 -13.56
CA LYS A 254 18.33 17.17 -12.86
C LYS A 254 19.26 16.48 -13.86
N LYS A 255 20.51 16.25 -13.44
CA LYS A 255 21.45 15.43 -14.23
C LYS A 255 20.88 14.03 -14.41
N ALA A 256 21.07 13.42 -15.59
CA ALA A 256 20.57 12.06 -15.90
C ALA A 256 21.04 10.96 -14.93
N GLN A 257 22.10 11.19 -14.14
CA GLN A 257 22.62 10.28 -13.11
C GLN A 257 22.09 10.57 -11.68
N GLU A 258 21.38 11.68 -11.47
CA GLU A 258 20.85 12.09 -10.17
C GLU A 258 19.33 11.90 -10.12
N ASP A 259 18.89 10.81 -9.48
CA ASP A 259 17.48 10.54 -9.22
C ASP A 259 16.94 11.48 -8.11
N ILE A 260 15.65 11.84 -8.18
CA ILE A 260 14.94 12.66 -7.18
C ILE A 260 15.14 12.14 -5.75
N LEU A 261 15.29 10.82 -5.59
CA LEU A 261 15.60 10.17 -4.32
C LEU A 261 16.96 10.58 -3.73
N SER A 262 17.96 10.88 -4.55
CA SER A 262 19.26 11.34 -4.08
C SER A 262 19.13 12.71 -3.41
N THR A 263 18.49 13.67 -4.09
CA THR A 263 18.22 14.99 -3.52
C THR A 263 17.43 14.87 -2.23
N PHE A 264 16.33 14.10 -2.25
CA PHE A 264 15.45 13.93 -1.08
C PHE A 264 16.21 13.38 0.13
N LYS A 265 17.00 12.31 -0.07
CA LYS A 265 17.80 11.69 1.00
C LYS A 265 18.80 12.66 1.64
N ASN A 266 19.51 13.46 0.84
CA ASN A 266 20.55 14.35 1.38
C ASN A 266 19.94 15.50 2.20
N ILE A 267 18.80 16.05 1.79
CA ILE A 267 18.10 17.10 2.55
C ILE A 267 17.59 16.53 3.87
N VAL A 268 16.87 15.39 3.82
CA VAL A 268 16.29 14.78 5.02
C VAL A 268 17.36 14.32 6.01
N ALA A 269 18.46 13.73 5.53
CA ALA A 269 19.59 13.37 6.40
C ALA A 269 20.29 14.59 7.00
N GLY A 270 20.43 15.68 6.23
CA GLY A 270 20.96 16.96 6.72
C GLY A 270 20.10 17.55 7.84
N TYR A 271 18.78 17.56 7.64
CA TYR A 271 17.82 18.00 8.65
C TYR A 271 17.87 17.12 9.90
N HIS A 272 17.78 15.79 9.73
CA HIS A 272 17.77 14.82 10.83
C HIS A 272 19.02 14.91 11.72
N LYS A 273 20.18 15.26 11.14
CA LYS A 273 21.44 15.44 11.87
C LYS A 273 21.37 16.58 12.90
N ILE A 274 20.57 17.60 12.64
CA ILE A 274 20.45 18.81 13.48
C ILE A 274 19.20 18.70 14.38
N ARG A 275 18.05 18.37 13.79
CA ARG A 275 16.80 18.08 14.50
C ARG A 275 16.39 16.63 14.20
N PRO A 276 16.62 15.69 15.13
CA PRO A 276 16.24 14.29 14.93
C PRO A 276 14.74 14.16 14.67
N LEU A 277 14.41 13.64 13.49
CA LEU A 277 13.03 13.35 13.07
C LEU A 277 12.46 12.16 13.86
N LEU A 278 11.21 12.29 14.28
CA LEU A 278 10.42 11.19 14.82
C LEU A 278 10.07 10.18 13.72
N ASP A 279 9.81 8.92 14.10
CA ASP A 279 9.35 7.88 13.17
C ASP A 279 8.10 8.34 12.40
N ILE A 280 7.15 8.94 13.11
CA ILE A 280 5.90 9.43 12.53
C ILE A 280 6.10 10.62 11.58
N GLU A 281 7.09 11.49 11.83
CA GLU A 281 7.43 12.60 10.92
C GLU A 281 7.99 12.07 9.59
N LEU A 282 8.83 11.01 9.64
CA LEU A 282 9.35 10.36 8.44
C LEU A 282 8.27 9.62 7.65
N GLU A 283 7.34 8.94 8.33
CA GLU A 283 6.24 8.21 7.69
C GLU A 283 5.35 9.11 6.84
N VAL A 284 5.09 10.34 7.28
CA VAL A 284 4.19 11.28 6.58
C VAL A 284 4.90 12.15 5.53
N LEU A 285 6.22 12.29 5.60
CA LEU A 285 6.98 13.29 4.84
C LEU A 285 6.77 13.20 3.32
N TYR A 286 6.79 11.99 2.76
CA TYR A 286 6.57 11.79 1.33
C TYR A 286 5.21 12.34 0.86
N SER A 287 4.16 12.04 1.63
CA SER A 287 2.81 12.50 1.32
C SER A 287 2.66 14.01 1.47
N LEU A 288 3.35 14.63 2.44
CA LEU A 288 3.32 16.07 2.67
C LEU A 288 4.06 16.83 1.57
N VAL A 289 5.20 16.30 1.10
CA VAL A 289 5.91 16.81 -0.08
C VAL A 289 4.97 16.77 -1.28
N ALA A 290 4.36 15.62 -1.57
CA ALA A 290 3.42 15.50 -2.69
C ALA A 290 2.22 16.45 -2.54
N LEU A 291 1.67 16.59 -1.31
CA LEU A 291 0.57 17.52 -1.03
C LEU A 291 0.95 18.98 -1.28
N ARG A 292 2.19 19.40 -0.98
CA ARG A 292 2.66 20.76 -1.30
C ARG A 292 2.68 20.97 -2.80
N VAL A 293 3.19 20.01 -3.56
CA VAL A 293 3.21 20.09 -5.03
C VAL A 293 1.79 20.09 -5.61
N CYS A 294 0.88 19.27 -5.07
CA CYS A 294 -0.54 19.29 -5.44
C CYS A 294 -1.19 20.65 -5.13
N THR A 295 -0.85 21.25 -3.99
CA THR A 295 -1.34 22.58 -3.59
C THR A 295 -0.87 23.64 -4.57
N THR A 296 0.40 23.59 -4.99
CA THR A 296 0.96 24.47 -6.03
C THR A 296 0.16 24.38 -7.33
N VAL A 297 -0.01 23.18 -7.92
CA VAL A 297 -0.71 23.05 -9.21
C VAL A 297 -2.20 23.40 -9.12
N CYS A 298 -2.86 23.13 -7.99
CA CYS A 298 -4.26 23.48 -7.77
C CYS A 298 -4.48 24.99 -7.59
N ASN A 299 -3.60 25.65 -6.83
CA ASN A 299 -3.64 27.11 -6.66
C ASN A 299 -3.33 27.81 -7.98
N SER A 300 -2.33 27.34 -8.74
CA SER A 300 -2.02 27.90 -10.05
C SER A 300 -3.15 27.73 -11.05
N ALA A 301 -3.91 26.62 -11.03
CA ALA A 301 -5.06 26.45 -11.92
C ALA A 301 -6.12 27.55 -11.72
N LEU A 302 -6.45 27.86 -10.46
CA LEU A 302 -7.36 28.96 -10.13
C LEU A 302 -6.77 30.33 -10.53
N ALA A 303 -5.47 30.54 -10.29
CA ALA A 303 -4.83 31.81 -10.59
C ALA A 303 -4.75 32.08 -12.11
N ILE A 304 -4.50 31.04 -12.93
CA ILE A 304 -4.50 31.11 -14.40
C ILE A 304 -5.91 31.41 -14.93
N GLU A 305 -6.95 30.82 -14.34
CA GLU A 305 -8.34 31.12 -14.70
C GLU A 305 -8.70 32.59 -14.40
N GLN A 306 -8.19 33.14 -13.30
CA GLN A 306 -8.45 34.52 -12.88
C GLN A 306 -7.57 35.57 -13.60
N GLN A 307 -6.34 35.21 -13.99
CA GLN A 307 -5.34 36.08 -14.61
C GLN A 307 -4.56 35.34 -15.71
N PRO A 308 -5.18 35.07 -16.86
CA PRO A 308 -4.59 34.22 -17.91
C PRO A 308 -3.30 34.80 -18.52
N ASP A 309 -3.12 36.12 -18.48
CA ASP A 309 -1.98 36.82 -19.08
C ASP A 309 -0.76 36.95 -18.14
N ASN A 310 -0.83 36.43 -16.92
CA ASN A 310 0.24 36.57 -15.94
C ASN A 310 1.24 35.40 -16.04
N GLU A 311 2.29 35.58 -16.86
CA GLU A 311 3.33 34.58 -17.10
C GLU A 311 4.07 34.12 -15.81
N TYR A 312 4.11 34.96 -14.76
CA TYR A 312 4.72 34.61 -13.47
C TYR A 312 4.01 33.44 -12.78
N LEU A 313 2.69 33.28 -13.00
CA LEU A 313 1.90 32.18 -12.44
C LEU A 313 2.25 30.81 -13.04
N LEU A 314 3.03 30.77 -14.12
CA LEU A 314 3.43 29.56 -14.84
C LEU A 314 4.82 29.04 -14.44
N VAL A 315 5.61 29.85 -13.73
CA VAL A 315 7.03 29.58 -13.41
C VAL A 315 7.21 28.25 -12.66
N SER A 316 6.39 28.00 -11.64
CA SER A 316 6.45 26.78 -10.83
C SER A 316 5.57 25.63 -11.35
N VAL A 317 4.67 25.89 -12.31
CA VAL A 317 3.64 24.92 -12.73
C VAL A 317 4.23 23.74 -13.50
N LYS A 318 5.09 24.03 -14.49
CA LYS A 318 5.71 22.97 -15.31
C LYS A 318 6.63 22.06 -14.48
N PRO A 319 7.57 22.59 -13.67
CA PRO A 319 8.37 21.75 -12.77
C PRO A 319 7.53 20.96 -11.76
N ALA A 320 6.46 21.54 -11.23
CA ALA A 320 5.56 20.85 -10.31
C ALA A 320 4.86 19.64 -10.95
N TRP A 321 4.36 19.77 -12.19
CA TRP A 321 3.77 18.63 -12.91
C TRP A 321 4.80 17.53 -13.20
N GLN A 322 6.01 17.90 -13.66
CA GLN A 322 7.09 16.94 -13.89
C GLN A 322 7.43 16.17 -12.61
N LEU A 323 7.48 16.86 -11.47
CA LEU A 323 7.73 16.22 -10.18
C LEU A 323 6.57 15.29 -9.78
N LEU A 324 5.30 15.70 -9.92
CA LEU A 324 4.16 14.82 -9.63
C LEU A 324 4.19 13.55 -10.49
N GLU A 325 4.50 13.67 -11.78
CA GLU A 325 4.63 12.54 -12.70
C GLU A 325 5.75 11.58 -12.26
N GLN A 326 6.88 12.10 -11.79
CA GLN A 326 7.97 11.29 -11.24
C GLN A 326 7.60 10.66 -9.90
N LEU A 327 6.96 11.40 -8.99
CA LEU A 327 6.53 10.88 -7.69
C LEU A 327 5.49 9.75 -7.87
N VAL A 328 4.63 9.80 -8.88
CA VAL A 328 3.65 8.73 -9.14
C VAL A 328 4.32 7.39 -9.46
N THR A 329 5.54 7.40 -10.00
CA THR A 329 6.27 6.15 -10.31
C THR A 329 6.99 5.57 -9.09
N LEU A 330 7.14 6.34 -8.01
CA LEU A 330 7.79 5.89 -6.79
C LEU A 330 6.80 5.22 -5.84
N ASN A 331 7.27 4.17 -5.18
CA ASN A 331 6.52 3.56 -4.08
C ASN A 331 6.79 4.34 -2.77
N PRO A 332 5.77 4.90 -2.09
CA PRO A 332 5.97 5.70 -0.89
C PRO A 332 6.74 4.99 0.23
N TYR A 333 6.50 3.68 0.42
CA TYR A 333 7.22 2.91 1.43
C TYR A 333 8.67 2.67 1.06
N ALA A 334 8.96 2.41 -0.23
CA ALA A 334 10.34 2.34 -0.70
C ALA A 334 11.09 3.65 -0.44
N VAL A 335 10.42 4.80 -0.65
CA VAL A 335 11.00 6.11 -0.31
C VAL A 335 11.25 6.21 1.19
N LEU A 336 10.29 5.85 2.04
CA LEU A 336 10.47 5.83 3.50
C LEU A 336 11.69 5.00 3.92
N CYS A 337 11.85 3.78 3.38
CA CYS A 337 13.02 2.94 3.68
C CYS A 337 14.32 3.65 3.31
N GLN A 338 14.37 4.29 2.14
CA GLN A 338 15.53 5.04 1.66
C GLN A 338 15.83 6.27 2.53
N LEU A 339 14.81 6.97 3.00
CA LEU A 339 14.96 8.12 3.92
C LEU A 339 15.46 7.66 5.31
N ARG A 340 14.91 6.58 5.86
CA ARG A 340 15.38 6.00 7.13
C ARG A 340 16.84 5.57 7.04
N GLN A 341 17.22 4.87 5.96
CA GLN A 341 18.61 4.50 5.71
C GLN A 341 19.54 5.72 5.61
N ALA A 342 19.12 6.79 4.93
CA ALA A 342 19.89 8.03 4.86
C ALA A 342 20.07 8.69 6.24
N CYS A 343 19.08 8.56 7.12
CA CYS A 343 19.12 9.01 8.51
C CYS A 343 19.80 8.01 9.47
N GLN A 344 20.31 6.88 8.97
CA GLN A 344 20.89 5.79 9.78
C GLN A 344 19.91 5.18 10.80
N LEU A 345 18.62 5.17 10.46
CA LEU A 345 17.55 4.58 11.26
C LEU A 345 17.17 3.19 10.72
N PRO A 346 16.83 2.23 11.60
CA PRO A 346 16.35 0.93 11.17
C PRO A 346 14.95 1.05 10.56
N VAL A 347 14.65 0.27 9.52
CA VAL A 347 13.35 0.24 8.84
C VAL A 347 12.28 -0.55 9.62
N ASP A 348 12.72 -1.45 10.50
CA ASP A 348 11.89 -2.34 11.33
C ASP A 348 12.68 -2.68 12.61
N SER A 349 12.41 -3.82 13.27
CA SER A 349 13.12 -4.43 14.41
C SER A 349 14.66 -4.46 14.39
N GLY A 350 15.32 -4.14 13.27
CA GLY A 350 16.78 -4.01 13.16
C GLY A 350 17.58 -5.32 13.00
N ASN A 351 16.96 -6.49 13.17
CA ASN A 351 17.64 -7.79 12.99
C ASN A 351 18.06 -8.04 11.54
N LYS A 352 19.27 -8.54 11.30
CA LYS A 352 19.68 -8.95 9.94
C LYS A 352 19.05 -10.28 9.56
N ALA A 353 18.92 -10.55 8.25
CA ALA A 353 18.37 -11.82 7.75
C ALA A 353 19.14 -13.05 8.29
N GLU A 354 20.47 -12.97 8.38
CA GLU A 354 21.34 -14.03 8.91
C GLU A 354 21.07 -14.35 10.38
N ASP A 355 20.80 -13.31 11.19
CA ASP A 355 20.47 -13.46 12.60
C ASP A 355 19.12 -14.17 12.76
N ILE A 356 18.13 -13.79 11.94
CA ILE A 356 16.81 -14.44 11.92
C ILE A 356 16.97 -15.92 11.53
N ILE A 357 17.72 -16.23 10.47
CA ILE A 357 17.95 -17.61 10.02
C ILE A 357 18.63 -18.43 11.12
N SER A 358 19.66 -17.86 11.77
CA SER A 358 20.38 -18.53 12.85
C SER A 358 19.49 -18.79 14.06
N TYR A 359 18.66 -17.81 14.43
CA TYR A 359 17.68 -17.96 15.50
C TYR A 359 16.66 -19.05 15.17
N ARG A 360 16.10 -19.06 13.94
CA ARG A 360 15.17 -20.09 13.48
C ARG A 360 15.74 -21.49 13.60
N LYS A 361 17.00 -21.70 13.16
CA LYS A 361 17.70 -22.99 13.25
C LYS A 361 17.88 -23.48 14.69
N LYS A 362 18.07 -22.55 15.63
CA LYS A 362 18.34 -22.85 17.05
C LYS A 362 17.08 -22.99 17.89
N HIS A 363 16.05 -22.19 17.61
CA HIS A 363 14.92 -21.97 18.53
C HIS A 363 13.54 -22.28 17.96
N LEU A 364 13.37 -22.36 16.64
CA LEU A 364 12.09 -22.77 16.04
C LEU A 364 12.11 -24.24 15.62
N GLY A 365 10.91 -24.82 15.45
CA GLY A 365 10.76 -26.17 14.91
C GLY A 365 11.44 -26.29 13.55
N LYS A 366 12.37 -27.24 13.42
CA LYS A 366 13.17 -27.44 12.19
C LYS A 366 12.33 -27.86 10.97
N THR A 367 11.08 -28.24 11.19
CA THR A 367 10.08 -28.55 10.15
C THR A 367 9.52 -27.31 9.46
N LEU A 368 9.73 -26.10 10.00
CA LEU A 368 9.32 -24.84 9.39
C LEU A 368 10.29 -24.42 8.29
N SER A 369 9.97 -24.76 7.04
CA SER A 369 10.78 -24.43 5.87
C SER A 369 10.87 -22.92 5.60
N LEU A 370 11.90 -22.53 4.85
CA LEU A 370 12.05 -21.21 4.25
C LEU A 370 12.00 -21.36 2.73
N SER A 371 11.36 -20.41 2.06
CA SER A 371 11.33 -20.36 0.61
C SER A 371 12.64 -19.79 0.04
N TYR A 372 12.97 -20.22 -1.17
CA TYR A 372 14.13 -19.81 -1.96
C TYR A 372 15.50 -20.23 -1.40
N GLN A 373 16.50 -20.25 -2.28
CA GLN A 373 17.89 -20.52 -1.91
C GLN A 373 18.44 -19.48 -0.94
N GLU A 374 18.16 -18.20 -1.23
CA GLU A 374 18.42 -17.08 -0.32
C GLU A 374 17.08 -16.54 0.22
N PRO A 375 16.74 -16.81 1.49
CA PRO A 375 15.49 -16.36 2.07
C PRO A 375 15.38 -14.83 2.11
N LEU A 376 14.19 -14.30 1.81
CA LEU A 376 13.92 -12.86 1.85
C LEU A 376 13.39 -12.44 3.21
N LYS A 377 13.88 -11.31 3.73
CA LYS A 377 13.28 -10.62 4.88
C LYS A 377 12.28 -9.60 4.38
N MET A 378 10.99 -9.90 4.56
CA MET A 378 9.90 -8.98 4.27
C MET A 378 9.51 -8.22 5.53
N VAL A 379 9.30 -6.91 5.42
CA VAL A 379 8.97 -6.01 6.53
C VAL A 379 7.63 -5.29 6.35
N ARG A 380 7.07 -5.32 5.14
CA ARG A 380 5.76 -4.74 4.84
C ARG A 380 5.08 -5.48 3.69
N GLY A 381 3.76 -5.44 3.64
CA GLY A 381 2.98 -5.73 2.45
C GLY A 381 1.98 -4.61 2.13
N GLN A 382 1.63 -4.45 0.86
CA GLN A 382 0.59 -3.54 0.39
C GLN A 382 0.00 -4.05 -0.92
N GLY A 383 -1.33 -4.27 -0.96
CA GLY A 383 -2.00 -4.77 -2.17
C GLY A 383 -1.43 -6.13 -2.61
N ALA A 384 -0.97 -6.25 -3.85
CA ALA A 384 -0.35 -7.47 -4.38
C ALA A 384 1.17 -7.58 -4.08
N TYR A 385 1.75 -6.70 -3.27
CA TYR A 385 3.19 -6.57 -3.10
C TYR A 385 3.66 -6.79 -1.66
N LEU A 386 4.84 -7.40 -1.53
CA LEU A 386 5.64 -7.49 -0.30
C LEU A 386 6.93 -6.67 -0.46
N PHE A 387 7.44 -6.11 0.62
CA PHE A 387 8.59 -5.20 0.59
C PHE A 387 9.70 -5.69 1.51
N THR A 388 10.93 -5.68 1.00
CA THR A 388 12.11 -5.96 1.83
C THR A 388 12.49 -4.77 2.69
N GLU A 389 13.43 -4.96 3.60
CA GLU A 389 13.97 -3.88 4.45
C GLU A 389 14.73 -2.78 3.65
N GLN A 390 15.04 -3.04 2.38
CA GLN A 390 15.58 -2.03 1.45
C GLN A 390 14.47 -1.23 0.73
N GLY A 391 13.21 -1.61 0.94
CA GLY A 391 12.06 -1.04 0.23
C GLY A 391 11.80 -1.68 -1.13
N THR A 392 12.50 -2.77 -1.50
CA THR A 392 12.32 -3.42 -2.80
C THR A 392 10.96 -4.12 -2.86
N PRO A 393 10.08 -3.78 -3.83
CA PRO A 393 8.78 -4.40 -3.99
C PRO A 393 8.88 -5.74 -4.73
N TYR A 394 8.33 -6.79 -4.15
CA TYR A 394 8.16 -8.12 -4.73
C TYR A 394 6.68 -8.38 -4.99
N LEU A 395 6.33 -8.66 -6.25
CA LEU A 395 4.97 -9.04 -6.64
C LEU A 395 4.66 -10.44 -6.12
N ASP A 396 3.56 -10.61 -5.38
CA ASP A 396 3.22 -11.84 -4.71
C ASP A 396 2.24 -12.69 -5.53
N MET A 397 2.73 -13.79 -6.12
CA MET A 397 1.90 -14.71 -6.89
C MET A 397 1.40 -15.91 -6.08
N VAL A 398 1.68 -15.97 -4.77
CA VAL A 398 1.52 -17.20 -3.98
C VAL A 398 0.49 -17.06 -2.86
N ASN A 399 0.34 -15.88 -2.26
CA ASN A 399 -0.49 -15.73 -1.06
C ASN A 399 -1.96 -15.41 -1.38
N ASN A 400 -2.79 -16.46 -1.47
CA ASN A 400 -4.25 -16.33 -1.44
C ASN A 400 -4.82 -16.10 -0.03
N VAL A 401 -3.96 -16.07 0.99
CA VAL A 401 -4.32 -15.78 2.40
C VAL A 401 -4.63 -14.30 2.57
N CYS A 402 -3.74 -13.42 2.08
CA CYS A 402 -3.98 -11.97 2.01
C CYS A 402 -4.85 -11.66 0.78
N HIS A 403 -6.04 -12.26 0.78
CA HIS A 403 -6.97 -12.33 -0.33
C HIS A 403 -7.37 -10.97 -0.90
N VAL A 404 -7.77 -10.00 -0.07
CA VAL A 404 -8.14 -8.64 -0.51
C VAL A 404 -6.94 -7.70 -0.61
N GLY A 405 -5.73 -8.26 -0.63
CA GLY A 405 -4.48 -7.50 -0.62
C GLY A 405 -3.85 -7.40 0.77
N HIS A 406 -2.52 -7.36 0.79
CA HIS A 406 -1.73 -7.13 1.99
C HIS A 406 -2.09 -5.79 2.64
N CYS A 407 -2.29 -5.82 3.96
CA CYS A 407 -2.55 -4.63 4.78
C CYS A 407 -3.69 -3.73 4.26
N HIS A 408 -4.78 -4.34 3.76
CA HIS A 408 -5.93 -3.60 3.24
C HIS A 408 -6.48 -2.61 4.30
N PRO A 409 -6.56 -1.28 4.02
CA PRO A 409 -6.85 -0.27 5.05
C PRO A 409 -8.16 -0.49 5.81
N LYS A 410 -9.25 -0.88 5.12
CA LYS A 410 -10.54 -1.17 5.75
C LYS A 410 -10.47 -2.34 6.74
N VAL A 411 -9.70 -3.38 6.40
CA VAL A 411 -9.57 -4.58 7.24
C VAL A 411 -8.72 -4.28 8.48
N VAL A 412 -7.61 -3.54 8.31
CA VAL A 412 -6.75 -3.10 9.41
C VAL A 412 -7.53 -2.22 10.39
N ALA A 413 -8.25 -1.22 9.88
CA ALA A 413 -9.05 -0.31 10.70
C ALA A 413 -10.15 -1.05 11.48
N ALA A 414 -10.87 -1.99 10.85
CA ALA A 414 -11.91 -2.78 11.52
C ALA A 414 -11.34 -3.62 12.67
N GLY A 415 -10.21 -4.29 12.44
CA GLY A 415 -9.53 -5.08 13.47
C GLY A 415 -9.05 -4.23 14.65
N GLN A 416 -8.39 -3.10 14.37
CA GLN A 416 -7.90 -2.18 15.41
C GLN A 416 -9.05 -1.57 16.23
N ALA A 417 -10.09 -1.08 15.57
CA ALA A 417 -11.25 -0.48 16.22
C ALA A 417 -11.96 -1.47 17.14
N GLN A 418 -12.17 -2.71 16.67
CA GLN A 418 -12.83 -3.72 17.50
C GLN A 418 -11.95 -4.20 18.66
N LEU A 419 -10.64 -4.35 18.44
CA LEU A 419 -9.69 -4.75 19.48
C LEU A 419 -9.61 -3.74 20.62
N ALA A 420 -9.73 -2.44 20.30
CA ALA A 420 -9.81 -1.36 21.30
C ALA A 420 -11.12 -1.36 22.11
N LYS A 421 -12.15 -2.08 21.66
CA LYS A 421 -13.49 -2.12 22.28
C LYS A 421 -13.74 -3.39 23.09
N LEU A 422 -13.66 -4.56 22.46
CA LEU A 422 -13.97 -5.86 23.08
C LEU A 422 -13.35 -7.01 22.27
N ASN A 423 -12.70 -7.94 22.96
CA ASN A 423 -12.26 -9.21 22.39
C ASN A 423 -12.41 -10.33 23.43
N THR A 424 -13.43 -11.17 23.29
CA THR A 424 -13.79 -12.24 24.25
C THR A 424 -14.35 -13.46 23.52
N ASN A 425 -14.64 -14.53 24.24
CA ASN A 425 -15.26 -15.74 23.70
C ASN A 425 -16.78 -15.58 23.47
N THR A 426 -17.38 -16.56 22.79
CA THR A 426 -18.78 -16.55 22.34
C THR A 426 -19.82 -16.89 23.41
N ARG A 427 -19.44 -17.09 24.67
CA ARG A 427 -20.42 -17.29 25.77
C ARG A 427 -21.06 -15.99 26.24
N TYR A 428 -20.50 -14.85 25.85
CA TYR A 428 -21.08 -13.53 26.07
C TYR A 428 -21.68 -12.99 24.77
N LEU A 429 -22.85 -12.38 24.85
CA LEU A 429 -23.55 -11.86 23.68
C LEU A 429 -22.83 -10.64 23.08
N HIS A 430 -22.74 -10.59 21.75
CA HIS A 430 -22.29 -9.43 20.99
C HIS A 430 -22.81 -9.50 19.54
N ASP A 431 -23.02 -8.35 18.91
CA ASP A 431 -23.64 -8.31 17.58
C ASP A 431 -22.72 -8.85 16.47
N ASN A 432 -21.40 -8.70 16.61
CA ASN A 432 -20.47 -9.01 15.53
C ASN A 432 -20.55 -10.47 15.02
N ILE A 433 -20.79 -11.44 15.91
CA ILE A 433 -20.88 -12.85 15.48
C ILE A 433 -22.15 -13.10 14.66
N VAL A 434 -23.28 -12.50 15.07
CA VAL A 434 -24.56 -12.62 14.36
C VAL A 434 -24.45 -11.91 13.01
N ASN A 435 -23.96 -10.67 12.99
CA ASN A 435 -23.84 -9.88 11.76
C ASN A 435 -22.90 -10.55 10.75
N TYR A 436 -21.78 -11.11 11.22
CA TYR A 436 -20.85 -11.81 10.35
C TYR A 436 -21.43 -13.12 9.82
N ALA A 437 -22.06 -13.94 10.69
CA ALA A 437 -22.68 -15.18 10.27
C ALA A 437 -23.81 -14.93 9.27
N ASP A 438 -24.68 -13.94 9.52
CA ASP A 438 -25.76 -13.55 8.62
C ASP A 438 -25.23 -13.16 7.23
N LYS A 439 -24.24 -12.25 7.16
CA LYS A 439 -23.67 -11.85 5.87
C LYS A 439 -22.95 -12.99 5.16
N LEU A 440 -22.24 -13.86 5.88
CA LEU A 440 -21.57 -15.01 5.28
C LEU A 440 -22.59 -16.00 4.71
N LEU A 441 -23.64 -16.34 5.48
CA LEU A 441 -24.70 -17.27 5.07
C LEU A 441 -25.52 -16.72 3.90
N ALA A 442 -25.70 -15.40 3.80
CA ALA A 442 -26.34 -14.76 2.66
C ALA A 442 -25.58 -14.98 1.32
N THR A 443 -24.32 -15.42 1.36
CA THR A 443 -23.56 -15.78 0.16
C THR A 443 -23.64 -17.27 -0.20
N MET A 444 -24.33 -18.08 0.59
CA MET A 444 -24.43 -19.53 0.42
C MET A 444 -25.81 -19.93 -0.15
N PRO A 445 -25.93 -21.13 -0.75
CA PRO A 445 -27.22 -21.76 -1.00
C PRO A 445 -28.08 -21.84 0.29
N GLU A 446 -29.40 -21.72 0.16
CA GLU A 446 -30.35 -21.62 1.28
C GLU A 446 -30.27 -22.82 2.24
N GLU A 447 -29.96 -24.01 1.73
CA GLU A 447 -29.83 -25.23 2.51
C GLU A 447 -28.68 -25.16 3.53
N LEU A 448 -27.62 -24.39 3.22
CA LEU A 448 -26.42 -24.20 4.02
C LEU A 448 -26.59 -23.03 4.99
N SER A 449 -27.39 -23.26 6.03
CA SER A 449 -27.96 -22.23 6.92
C SER A 449 -27.34 -22.15 8.32
N VAL A 450 -26.41 -23.04 8.69
CA VAL A 450 -25.77 -23.04 10.01
C VAL A 450 -24.28 -22.74 9.89
N CYS A 451 -23.81 -21.72 10.61
CA CYS A 451 -22.41 -21.30 10.65
C CYS A 451 -21.75 -21.63 12.00
N MET A 452 -20.67 -22.39 11.98
CA MET A 452 -19.83 -22.68 13.14
C MET A 452 -18.41 -22.12 12.94
N LEU A 453 -17.97 -21.20 13.79
CA LEU A 453 -16.68 -20.50 13.63
C LEU A 453 -15.54 -21.20 14.38
N VAL A 454 -14.38 -21.28 13.72
CA VAL A 454 -13.12 -21.87 14.22
C VAL A 454 -11.93 -21.01 13.77
N ASN A 455 -10.69 -21.44 14.03
CA ASN A 455 -9.50 -20.57 13.86
C ASN A 455 -8.62 -20.95 12.67
N SER A 456 -8.81 -22.12 12.08
CA SER A 456 -8.04 -22.58 10.90
C SER A 456 -8.83 -23.55 10.04
N GLY A 457 -8.40 -23.71 8.77
CA GLY A 457 -8.98 -24.72 7.88
C GLY A 457 -8.83 -26.15 8.43
N SER A 458 -7.75 -26.46 9.15
CA SER A 458 -7.61 -27.75 9.84
C SER A 458 -8.70 -27.95 10.89
N GLU A 459 -8.98 -26.94 11.73
CA GLU A 459 -10.06 -27.03 12.72
C GLU A 459 -11.44 -27.15 12.05
N ALA A 460 -11.64 -26.49 10.91
CA ALA A 460 -12.88 -26.58 10.15
C ALA A 460 -13.10 -27.99 9.60
N ASN A 461 -12.08 -28.58 8.97
CA ASN A 461 -12.14 -29.95 8.46
C ASN A 461 -12.29 -30.98 9.60
N GLU A 462 -11.60 -30.80 10.73
CA GLU A 462 -11.76 -31.65 11.92
C GLU A 462 -13.20 -31.63 12.46
N LEU A 463 -13.81 -30.43 12.55
CA LEU A 463 -15.21 -30.30 12.96
C LEU A 463 -16.15 -30.90 11.92
N ALA A 464 -15.92 -30.68 10.61
CA ALA A 464 -16.71 -31.26 9.54
C ALA A 464 -16.74 -32.80 9.61
N PHE A 465 -15.60 -33.45 9.88
CA PHE A 465 -15.56 -34.90 10.08
C PHE A 465 -16.39 -35.35 11.29
N ARG A 466 -16.38 -34.58 12.38
CA ARG A 466 -17.19 -34.89 13.57
C ARG A 466 -18.69 -34.72 13.31
N LEU A 467 -19.08 -33.67 12.58
CA LEU A 467 -20.45 -33.44 12.14
C LEU A 467 -20.94 -34.59 11.25
N ALA A 468 -20.16 -34.94 10.23
CA ALA A 468 -20.47 -36.03 9.31
C ALA A 468 -20.66 -37.38 10.04
N ARG A 469 -19.74 -37.75 10.94
CA ARG A 469 -19.84 -38.98 11.73
C ARG A 469 -21.06 -38.98 12.65
N SER A 470 -21.36 -37.84 13.27
CA SER A 470 -22.50 -37.70 14.18
C SER A 470 -23.83 -37.83 13.46
N TYR A 471 -23.93 -37.28 12.25
CA TYR A 471 -25.13 -37.35 11.41
C TYR A 471 -25.31 -38.73 10.76
N THR A 472 -24.30 -39.22 10.05
CA THR A 472 -24.40 -40.47 9.26
C THR A 472 -24.29 -41.74 10.11
N LYS A 473 -23.66 -41.66 11.29
CA LYS A 473 -23.18 -42.81 12.08
C LYS A 473 -22.20 -43.72 11.32
N GLY A 474 -21.66 -43.28 10.19
CA GLY A 474 -20.61 -43.97 9.44
C GLY A 474 -19.23 -43.60 9.97
N THR A 475 -18.21 -44.39 9.57
CA THR A 475 -16.80 -44.17 9.94
C THR A 475 -15.90 -43.96 8.73
N GLU A 476 -16.29 -44.50 7.58
CA GLU A 476 -15.42 -44.55 6.40
C GLU A 476 -15.37 -43.18 5.71
N LEU A 477 -14.16 -42.70 5.40
CA LEU A 477 -13.91 -41.40 4.78
C LEU A 477 -13.36 -41.61 3.37
N LEU A 478 -14.00 -41.03 2.37
CA LEU A 478 -13.50 -41.03 0.99
C LEU A 478 -12.75 -39.71 0.73
N VAL A 479 -11.55 -39.81 0.16
CA VAL A 479 -10.66 -38.66 -0.13
C VAL A 479 -10.12 -38.75 -1.55
N VAL A 480 -9.98 -37.61 -2.23
CA VAL A 480 -9.42 -37.56 -3.59
C VAL A 480 -7.89 -37.61 -3.54
N ASP A 481 -7.26 -38.42 -4.39
CA ASP A 481 -5.80 -38.50 -4.48
C ASP A 481 -5.16 -37.12 -4.73
N GLY A 482 -3.98 -36.88 -4.14
CA GLY A 482 -3.30 -35.58 -4.19
C GLY A 482 -3.88 -34.47 -3.29
N ALA A 483 -4.99 -34.69 -2.59
CA ALA A 483 -5.63 -33.67 -1.76
C ALA A 483 -4.84 -33.30 -0.49
N TYR A 484 -5.08 -32.07 -0.01
CA TYR A 484 -4.57 -31.56 1.26
C TYR A 484 -5.65 -30.81 2.06
N HIS A 485 -5.99 -31.36 3.23
CA HIS A 485 -7.07 -30.86 4.09
C HIS A 485 -6.59 -30.33 5.45
N GLY A 486 -5.28 -30.23 5.69
CA GLY A 486 -4.73 -29.58 6.88
C GLY A 486 -3.65 -30.39 7.60
N ASN A 487 -3.43 -30.04 8.87
CA ASN A 487 -2.28 -30.50 9.65
C ASN A 487 -2.62 -31.09 11.03
N THR A 488 -3.90 -31.21 11.41
CA THR A 488 -4.33 -32.01 12.56
C THR A 488 -4.35 -33.50 12.20
N ASN A 489 -4.48 -34.39 13.19
CA ASN A 489 -4.39 -35.83 12.96
C ASN A 489 -5.41 -36.33 11.90
N ALA A 490 -6.70 -36.02 12.04
CA ALA A 490 -7.69 -36.46 11.06
C ALA A 490 -7.50 -35.78 9.70
N CYS A 491 -7.03 -34.54 9.67
CA CYS A 491 -6.71 -33.85 8.42
C CYS A 491 -5.50 -34.46 7.70
N ILE A 492 -4.45 -34.86 8.42
CA ILE A 492 -3.29 -35.56 7.85
C ILE A 492 -3.74 -36.91 7.30
N GLU A 493 -4.55 -37.65 8.05
CA GLU A 493 -5.12 -38.93 7.60
C GLU A 493 -6.04 -38.78 6.39
N ALA A 494 -6.71 -37.62 6.25
CA ALA A 494 -7.53 -37.29 5.09
C ALA A 494 -6.73 -36.72 3.89
N SER A 495 -5.42 -36.52 4.01
CA SER A 495 -4.59 -35.86 3.00
C SER A 495 -3.61 -36.82 2.34
N PRO A 496 -3.91 -37.40 1.15
CA PRO A 496 -2.97 -38.23 0.42
C PRO A 496 -1.62 -37.57 0.19
N TYR A 497 -1.60 -36.26 -0.06
CA TYR A 497 -0.36 -35.48 -0.16
C TYR A 497 0.58 -35.64 1.05
N LYS A 498 0.02 -35.89 2.24
CA LYS A 498 0.78 -36.10 3.47
C LYS A 498 1.07 -37.57 3.73
N PHE A 499 0.06 -38.42 3.73
CA PHE A 499 0.26 -39.80 4.15
C PHE A 499 0.96 -40.67 3.09
N ASP A 500 0.91 -40.31 1.81
CA ASP A 500 1.71 -40.94 0.73
C ASP A 500 3.03 -40.19 0.47
N GLY A 501 3.19 -39.00 1.06
CA GLY A 501 4.37 -38.17 0.93
C GLY A 501 5.51 -38.54 1.90
N PRO A 502 6.65 -37.81 1.85
CA PRO A 502 7.78 -38.05 2.74
C PRO A 502 7.39 -37.98 4.22
N GLY A 503 7.64 -39.08 4.95
CA GLY A 503 7.31 -39.22 6.37
C GLY A 503 5.89 -39.71 6.67
N GLY A 504 5.07 -39.99 5.65
CA GLY A 504 3.77 -40.63 5.79
C GLY A 504 3.85 -42.15 5.96
N GLU A 505 2.76 -42.73 6.47
CA GLU A 505 2.63 -44.18 6.74
C GLU A 505 1.52 -44.84 5.87
N GLY A 506 1.05 -44.15 4.84
CA GLY A 506 -0.10 -44.56 4.03
C GLY A 506 -1.45 -44.27 4.70
N ALA A 507 -2.53 -44.55 3.95
CA ALA A 507 -3.90 -44.33 4.39
C ALA A 507 -4.27 -45.23 5.59
N LYS A 508 -5.06 -44.70 6.53
CA LYS A 508 -5.65 -45.50 7.61
C LYS A 508 -6.73 -46.45 7.07
N PRO A 509 -7.06 -47.58 7.74
CA PRO A 509 -8.01 -48.57 7.23
C PRO A 509 -9.44 -48.08 6.95
N TYR A 510 -9.82 -46.91 7.48
CA TYR A 510 -11.12 -46.28 7.26
C TYR A 510 -11.06 -45.14 6.23
N VAL A 511 -9.88 -44.82 5.70
CA VAL A 511 -9.68 -43.78 4.68
C VAL A 511 -9.53 -44.47 3.32
N HIS A 512 -10.39 -44.08 2.39
CA HIS A 512 -10.47 -44.67 1.06
C HIS A 512 -10.11 -43.62 0.03
N LYS A 513 -8.98 -43.83 -0.64
CA LYS A 513 -8.47 -42.92 -1.64
C LYS A 513 -9.11 -43.21 -3.00
N VAL A 514 -9.72 -42.19 -3.61
CA VAL A 514 -10.32 -42.26 -4.95
C VAL A 514 -9.46 -41.52 -5.97
N THR A 515 -9.60 -41.87 -7.25
CA THR A 515 -8.75 -41.34 -8.33
C THR A 515 -8.83 -39.81 -8.44
N LEU A 516 -7.67 -39.15 -8.60
CA LEU A 516 -7.59 -37.72 -8.93
C LEU A 516 -8.19 -37.46 -10.33
N PRO A 517 -9.24 -36.62 -10.45
CA PRO A 517 -9.83 -36.27 -11.74
C PRO A 517 -8.97 -35.24 -12.49
N ASP A 518 -7.79 -35.64 -12.96
CA ASP A 518 -6.83 -34.80 -13.70
C ASP A 518 -7.03 -34.93 -15.23
N PRO A 519 -7.62 -33.93 -15.90
CA PRO A 519 -7.85 -33.98 -17.35
C PRO A 519 -6.58 -33.93 -18.20
N TYR A 520 -5.44 -33.54 -17.63
CA TYR A 520 -4.18 -33.45 -18.34
C TYR A 520 -3.38 -34.74 -18.22
N ARG A 521 -3.11 -35.27 -17.01
CA ARG A 521 -2.28 -36.49 -16.86
C ARG A 521 -3.03 -37.75 -16.55
N GLY A 522 -4.25 -37.65 -16.04
CA GLY A 522 -4.99 -38.79 -15.54
C GLY A 522 -5.48 -39.72 -16.65
N GLU A 523 -6.11 -40.81 -16.22
CA GLU A 523 -6.60 -41.88 -17.10
C GLU A 523 -7.64 -41.40 -18.11
N PHE A 524 -8.57 -40.55 -17.67
CA PHE A 524 -9.63 -40.00 -18.51
C PHE A 524 -9.35 -38.54 -18.85
N GLN A 525 -8.64 -38.32 -19.95
CA GLN A 525 -8.19 -36.98 -20.36
C GLN A 525 -9.32 -36.10 -20.92
N GLY A 526 -9.14 -34.79 -20.84
CA GLY A 526 -10.06 -33.80 -21.38
C GLY A 526 -11.29 -33.54 -20.50
N ASN A 527 -12.05 -32.50 -20.87
CA ASN A 527 -13.26 -32.11 -20.18
C ASN A 527 -14.50 -32.62 -20.96
N SER A 528 -14.97 -33.82 -20.63
CA SER A 528 -16.19 -34.40 -21.18
C SER A 528 -16.97 -35.16 -20.12
N ALA A 529 -18.25 -35.43 -20.40
CA ALA A 529 -19.12 -36.22 -19.53
C ALA A 529 -18.58 -37.65 -19.32
N GLU A 530 -17.94 -38.23 -20.34
CA GLU A 530 -17.30 -39.54 -20.25
C GLU A 530 -16.11 -39.50 -19.29
N SER A 531 -15.28 -38.45 -19.36
CA SER A 531 -14.15 -38.29 -18.43
C SER A 531 -14.63 -38.07 -17.00
N ALA A 532 -15.63 -37.21 -16.80
CA ALA A 532 -16.28 -37.02 -15.51
C ALA A 532 -16.80 -38.33 -14.92
N GLN A 533 -17.56 -39.10 -15.71
CA GLN A 533 -18.12 -40.38 -15.27
C GLN A 533 -17.03 -41.43 -15.03
N GLY A 534 -15.98 -41.46 -15.85
CA GLY A 534 -14.83 -42.35 -15.68
C GLY A 534 -14.18 -42.19 -14.31
N TYR A 535 -13.92 -40.94 -13.90
CA TYR A 535 -13.40 -40.67 -12.56
C TYR A 535 -14.43 -40.94 -11.45
N ALA A 536 -15.70 -40.61 -11.66
CA ALA A 536 -16.76 -40.85 -10.67
C ALA A 536 -16.95 -42.36 -10.41
N ASN A 537 -16.63 -43.25 -11.35
CA ASN A 537 -16.69 -44.70 -11.14
C ASN A 537 -15.74 -45.17 -10.04
N SER A 538 -14.59 -44.51 -9.83
CA SER A 538 -13.69 -44.83 -8.71
C SER A 538 -14.39 -44.68 -7.35
N VAL A 539 -15.24 -43.66 -7.20
CA VAL A 539 -16.06 -43.45 -6.00
C VAL A 539 -17.13 -44.54 -5.90
N LYS A 540 -17.85 -44.80 -6.99
CA LYS A 540 -18.88 -45.85 -7.06
C LYS A 540 -18.34 -47.22 -6.63
N ASP A 541 -17.20 -47.62 -7.17
CA ASP A 541 -16.57 -48.90 -6.91
C ASP A 541 -16.11 -49.00 -5.45
N THR A 542 -15.55 -47.91 -4.91
CA THR A 542 -15.18 -47.81 -3.49
C THR A 542 -16.41 -47.99 -2.60
N LEU A 543 -17.50 -47.26 -2.87
CA LEU A 543 -18.75 -47.37 -2.10
C LEU A 543 -19.35 -48.78 -2.17
N ALA A 544 -19.30 -49.43 -3.34
CA ALA A 544 -19.76 -50.81 -3.51
C ALA A 544 -18.94 -51.79 -2.67
N GLN A 545 -17.61 -51.61 -2.60
CA GLN A 545 -16.74 -52.41 -1.74
C GLN A 545 -17.05 -52.21 -0.25
N LEU A 546 -17.31 -50.96 0.17
CA LEU A 546 -17.71 -50.67 1.55
C LEU A 546 -19.02 -51.37 1.92
N ALA A 547 -20.01 -51.29 1.03
CA ALA A 547 -21.29 -51.95 1.23
C ALA A 547 -21.13 -53.49 1.34
N GLN A 548 -20.32 -54.10 0.47
CA GLN A 548 -20.01 -55.53 0.54
C GLN A 548 -19.30 -55.92 1.86
N ALA A 549 -18.47 -55.03 2.40
CA ALA A 549 -17.79 -55.22 3.68
C ALA A 549 -18.66 -54.87 4.90
N GLY A 550 -19.93 -54.48 4.71
CA GLY A 550 -20.81 -54.04 5.80
C GLY A 550 -20.37 -52.74 6.48
N LYS A 551 -19.54 -51.95 5.80
CA LYS A 551 -19.03 -50.66 6.29
C LYS A 551 -19.88 -49.51 5.73
N LYS A 552 -20.02 -48.44 6.52
CA LYS A 552 -20.86 -47.28 6.16
C LYS A 552 -20.00 -46.03 5.93
N PRO A 553 -20.15 -45.33 4.78
CA PRO A 553 -19.49 -44.06 4.55
C PRO A 553 -19.98 -43.01 5.54
N SER A 554 -19.03 -42.27 6.11
CA SER A 554 -19.27 -41.05 6.85
C SER A 554 -19.31 -39.84 5.93
N ALA A 555 -18.28 -39.68 5.10
CA ALA A 555 -18.16 -38.51 4.23
C ALA A 555 -17.30 -38.78 3.00
N PHE A 556 -17.55 -38.00 1.97
CA PHE A 556 -16.60 -37.69 0.91
C PHE A 556 -16.12 -36.24 1.09
N ILE A 557 -14.81 -36.01 1.06
CA ILE A 557 -14.24 -34.66 1.12
C ILE A 557 -13.41 -34.36 -0.12
N CYS A 558 -13.56 -33.15 -0.66
CA CYS A 558 -12.81 -32.68 -1.81
C CYS A 558 -12.59 -31.16 -1.77
N GLU A 559 -11.39 -30.70 -2.11
CA GLU A 559 -11.17 -29.31 -2.53
C GLU A 559 -11.92 -29.10 -3.85
N SER A 560 -12.84 -28.13 -3.96
CA SER A 560 -13.66 -27.93 -5.18
C SER A 560 -12.82 -27.75 -6.44
N LEU A 561 -11.62 -27.18 -6.30
CA LEU A 561 -10.50 -27.36 -7.24
C LEU A 561 -9.27 -27.79 -6.44
N GLN A 562 -8.55 -28.81 -6.90
CA GLN A 562 -7.40 -29.34 -6.15
C GLN A 562 -6.21 -28.39 -6.22
N GLY A 563 -5.84 -27.79 -5.09
CA GLY A 563 -4.71 -26.89 -5.02
C GLY A 563 -3.37 -27.60 -5.11
N VAL A 564 -3.06 -28.43 -4.12
CA VAL A 564 -1.73 -29.05 -3.95
C VAL A 564 -1.43 -30.07 -5.06
N ALA A 565 -2.45 -30.75 -5.57
CA ALA A 565 -2.31 -31.68 -6.69
C ALA A 565 -1.85 -31.00 -8.01
N GLY A 566 -1.87 -29.66 -8.08
CA GLY A 566 -1.38 -28.92 -9.24
C GLY A 566 -2.42 -28.03 -9.91
N GLN A 567 -3.31 -27.40 -9.14
CA GLN A 567 -4.37 -26.52 -9.62
C GLN A 567 -5.28 -27.23 -10.63
N ILE A 568 -5.77 -28.41 -10.26
CA ILE A 568 -6.57 -29.27 -11.13
C ILE A 568 -8.00 -28.72 -11.20
N ILE A 569 -8.47 -28.53 -12.44
CA ILE A 569 -9.88 -28.26 -12.76
C ILE A 569 -10.49 -29.60 -13.12
N MET A 570 -11.54 -29.99 -12.39
CA MET A 570 -12.19 -31.28 -12.61
C MET A 570 -13.06 -31.23 -13.88
N PRO A 571 -13.28 -32.36 -14.56
CA PRO A 571 -14.25 -32.43 -15.65
C PRO A 571 -15.66 -32.04 -15.18
N ASP A 572 -16.42 -31.39 -16.06
CA ASP A 572 -17.79 -30.93 -15.80
C ASP A 572 -18.71 -32.10 -15.47
N GLY A 573 -19.44 -31.98 -14.36
CA GLY A 573 -20.38 -33.01 -13.87
C GLY A 573 -19.75 -34.07 -12.97
N TYR A 574 -18.43 -34.03 -12.72
CA TYR A 574 -17.76 -34.98 -11.81
C TYR A 574 -18.34 -34.89 -10.40
N LEU A 575 -18.36 -33.69 -9.80
CA LEU A 575 -18.86 -33.54 -8.42
C LEU A 575 -20.36 -33.86 -8.31
N SER A 576 -21.15 -33.53 -9.32
CA SER A 576 -22.58 -33.87 -9.38
C SER A 576 -22.81 -35.38 -9.29
N SER A 577 -22.09 -36.16 -10.13
CA SER A 577 -22.16 -37.62 -10.11
C SER A 577 -21.68 -38.20 -8.78
N VAL A 578 -20.55 -37.70 -8.25
CA VAL A 578 -19.98 -38.17 -6.98
C VAL A 578 -20.90 -37.88 -5.80
N TYR A 579 -21.47 -36.68 -5.71
CA TYR A 579 -22.32 -36.30 -4.59
C TYR A 579 -23.60 -37.14 -4.54
N GLN A 580 -24.20 -37.42 -5.70
CA GLN A 580 -25.35 -38.31 -5.77
C GLN A 580 -24.98 -39.72 -5.25
N GLN A 581 -23.88 -40.30 -5.73
CA GLN A 581 -23.45 -41.64 -5.33
C GLN A 581 -23.17 -41.75 -3.82
N VAL A 582 -22.51 -40.74 -3.24
CA VAL A 582 -22.18 -40.72 -1.80
C VAL A 582 -23.44 -40.62 -0.94
N ARG A 583 -24.41 -39.78 -1.34
CA ARG A 583 -25.69 -39.63 -0.65
C ARG A 583 -26.55 -40.89 -0.75
N ASP A 584 -26.58 -41.54 -1.92
CA ASP A 584 -27.28 -42.82 -2.11
C ASP A 584 -26.71 -43.92 -1.18
N ALA A 585 -25.41 -43.87 -0.89
CA ALA A 585 -24.75 -44.77 0.05
C ALA A 585 -24.90 -44.33 1.54
N GLY A 586 -25.59 -43.22 1.81
CA GLY A 586 -25.87 -42.70 3.15
C GLY A 586 -24.73 -41.90 3.80
N GLY A 587 -23.75 -41.44 2.99
CA GLY A 587 -22.71 -40.50 3.41
C GLY A 587 -23.09 -39.04 3.13
N VAL A 588 -22.23 -38.11 3.53
CA VAL A 588 -22.36 -36.66 3.21
C VAL A 588 -21.16 -36.13 2.42
N CYS A 589 -21.35 -35.02 1.72
CA CYS A 589 -20.36 -34.40 0.86
C CYS A 589 -19.81 -33.11 1.46
N ILE A 590 -18.50 -33.04 1.62
CA ILE A 590 -17.76 -31.90 2.18
C ILE A 590 -17.01 -31.19 1.05
N ALA A 591 -17.32 -29.92 0.83
CA ALA A 591 -16.54 -29.04 -0.05
C ALA A 591 -15.50 -28.26 0.77
N ASP A 592 -14.22 -28.51 0.51
CA ASP A 592 -13.11 -27.74 1.07
C ASP A 592 -12.84 -26.51 0.19
N GLU A 593 -13.39 -25.38 0.61
CA GLU A 593 -13.30 -24.09 -0.08
C GLU A 593 -12.13 -23.24 0.45
N VAL A 594 -11.25 -23.80 1.30
CA VAL A 594 -10.17 -23.05 1.96
C VAL A 594 -9.24 -22.38 0.94
N GLN A 595 -9.03 -22.97 -0.24
CA GLN A 595 -8.15 -22.39 -1.26
C GLN A 595 -8.88 -21.48 -2.26
N VAL A 596 -10.14 -21.79 -2.55
CA VAL A 596 -10.83 -21.48 -3.81
C VAL A 596 -12.16 -20.73 -3.62
N GLY A 597 -12.61 -20.55 -2.38
CA GLY A 597 -13.77 -19.72 -2.07
C GLY A 597 -13.50 -18.22 -2.16
N PHE A 598 -14.48 -17.44 -1.71
CA PHE A 598 -14.44 -15.97 -1.66
C PHE A 598 -14.21 -15.30 -3.03
N GLY A 599 -14.85 -15.81 -4.09
CA GLY A 599 -14.80 -15.16 -5.41
C GLY A 599 -13.53 -15.43 -6.21
N ARG A 600 -12.61 -16.27 -5.70
CA ARG A 600 -11.31 -16.58 -6.33
C ARG A 600 -11.43 -17.06 -7.78
N VAL A 601 -12.42 -17.90 -8.06
CA VAL A 601 -12.68 -18.47 -9.39
C VAL A 601 -13.31 -17.46 -10.36
N GLY A 602 -13.75 -16.31 -9.86
CA GLY A 602 -14.29 -15.18 -10.63
C GLY A 602 -15.75 -15.35 -11.04
N THR A 603 -16.15 -16.53 -11.54
CA THR A 603 -17.55 -16.75 -11.95
C THR A 603 -18.50 -16.88 -10.77
N HIS A 604 -18.02 -17.38 -9.64
CA HIS A 604 -18.84 -17.70 -8.46
C HIS A 604 -18.15 -17.26 -7.16
N MET A 605 -18.93 -17.10 -6.09
CA MET A 605 -18.40 -16.81 -4.76
C MET A 605 -17.75 -18.06 -4.17
N TRP A 606 -18.34 -19.24 -4.40
CA TRP A 606 -17.83 -20.53 -3.95
C TRP A 606 -17.55 -21.44 -5.14
N ALA A 607 -16.40 -22.13 -5.11
CA ALA A 607 -15.96 -22.86 -6.28
C ALA A 607 -16.78 -24.12 -6.58
N PHE A 608 -17.42 -24.74 -5.60
CA PHE A 608 -18.31 -25.89 -5.82
C PHE A 608 -19.47 -25.54 -6.77
N GLU A 609 -19.88 -24.28 -6.82
CA GLU A 609 -20.95 -23.80 -7.71
C GLU A 609 -20.58 -23.97 -9.18
N THR A 610 -19.28 -24.02 -9.52
CA THR A 610 -18.81 -24.26 -10.89
C THR A 610 -19.14 -25.66 -11.44
N GLN A 611 -19.61 -26.57 -10.58
CA GLN A 611 -20.05 -27.92 -10.93
C GLN A 611 -21.56 -28.11 -10.75
N ASP A 612 -22.31 -27.02 -10.54
CA ASP A 612 -23.76 -27.01 -10.32
C ASP A 612 -24.19 -27.94 -9.17
N VAL A 613 -23.43 -27.96 -8.07
CA VAL A 613 -23.71 -28.77 -6.88
C VAL A 613 -23.90 -27.92 -5.63
N VAL A 614 -24.65 -28.44 -4.67
CA VAL A 614 -24.69 -27.93 -3.29
C VAL A 614 -24.13 -29.03 -2.39
N PRO A 615 -23.04 -28.79 -1.63
CA PRO A 615 -22.50 -29.74 -0.66
C PRO A 615 -23.35 -29.79 0.61
N ASP A 616 -23.10 -30.77 1.47
CA ASP A 616 -23.78 -30.88 2.77
C ASP A 616 -23.02 -30.12 3.89
N ILE A 617 -21.71 -29.97 3.71
CA ILE A 617 -20.82 -29.21 4.59
C ILE A 617 -19.81 -28.44 3.73
N VAL A 618 -19.54 -27.18 4.05
CA VAL A 618 -18.48 -26.36 3.45
C VAL A 618 -17.48 -25.98 4.53
N THR A 619 -16.19 -26.11 4.24
CA THR A 619 -15.12 -25.68 5.14
C THR A 619 -14.36 -24.49 4.57
N LEU A 620 -14.18 -23.47 5.42
CA LEU A 620 -13.62 -22.16 5.06
C LEU A 620 -12.38 -21.87 5.92
N GLY A 621 -11.45 -21.09 5.38
CA GLY A 621 -10.21 -20.71 6.06
C GLY A 621 -9.51 -19.60 5.30
N LYS A 622 -8.16 -19.60 5.29
CA LYS A 622 -7.25 -18.73 4.51
C LYS A 622 -7.83 -17.32 4.18
N PRO A 623 -8.57 -17.08 3.07
CA PRO A 623 -9.04 -15.75 2.69
C PRO A 623 -10.00 -15.10 3.70
N ILE A 624 -10.74 -15.90 4.49
CA ILE A 624 -11.83 -15.45 5.37
C ILE A 624 -11.45 -14.28 6.31
N GLY A 625 -10.20 -14.23 6.77
CA GLY A 625 -9.68 -13.20 7.66
C GLY A 625 -8.57 -12.34 7.04
N ASN A 626 -8.34 -12.42 5.73
CA ASN A 626 -7.21 -11.77 5.04
C ASN A 626 -5.83 -12.00 5.70
N GLY A 627 -5.63 -13.16 6.32
CA GLY A 627 -4.45 -13.51 7.11
C GLY A 627 -4.64 -13.57 8.63
N HIS A 628 -5.73 -13.00 9.17
CA HIS A 628 -6.11 -13.23 10.56
C HIS A 628 -6.57 -14.69 10.76
N PRO A 629 -6.16 -15.38 11.85
CA PRO A 629 -6.61 -16.74 12.15
C PRO A 629 -8.13 -16.79 12.32
N MET A 630 -8.80 -17.35 11.32
CA MET A 630 -10.25 -17.50 11.27
C MET A 630 -10.60 -18.57 10.24
N ALA A 631 -11.69 -19.27 10.48
CA ALA A 631 -12.23 -20.32 9.64
C ALA A 631 -13.70 -20.56 10.02
N ALA A 632 -14.43 -21.29 9.18
CA ALA A 632 -15.81 -21.63 9.44
C ALA A 632 -16.17 -22.99 8.86
N VAL A 633 -17.18 -23.61 9.47
CA VAL A 633 -17.89 -24.75 8.93
C VAL A 633 -19.33 -24.31 8.69
N ILE A 634 -19.76 -24.36 7.44
CA ILE A 634 -21.13 -24.06 7.04
C ILE A 634 -21.82 -25.38 6.72
N THR A 635 -23.01 -25.61 7.25
CA THR A 635 -23.73 -26.87 7.03
C THR A 635 -25.24 -26.67 7.10
N THR A 636 -25.98 -27.74 6.82
CA THR A 636 -27.43 -27.81 6.95
C THR A 636 -27.84 -27.90 8.42
N GLN A 637 -29.05 -27.43 8.72
CA GLN A 637 -29.64 -27.54 10.06
C GLN A 637 -29.68 -29.00 10.55
N ALA A 638 -30.04 -29.96 9.68
CA ALA A 638 -30.15 -31.37 10.04
C ALA A 638 -28.81 -31.98 10.52
N ILE A 639 -27.70 -31.60 9.89
CA ILE A 639 -26.36 -32.07 10.28
C ILE A 639 -25.92 -31.41 11.58
N ALA A 640 -26.14 -30.11 11.73
CA ALA A 640 -25.83 -29.38 12.96
C ALA A 640 -26.61 -29.93 14.17
N ASP A 641 -27.92 -30.20 14.01
CA ASP A 641 -28.78 -30.72 15.07
C ASP A 641 -28.35 -32.13 15.51
N ALA A 642 -27.91 -32.98 14.57
CA ALA A 642 -27.41 -34.32 14.90
C ALA A 642 -26.11 -34.31 15.72
N PHE A 643 -25.39 -33.18 15.74
CA PHE A 643 -24.21 -32.99 16.58
C PHE A 643 -24.56 -32.63 18.03
N VAL A 644 -25.81 -32.22 18.31
CA VAL A 644 -26.32 -31.97 19.67
C VAL A 644 -26.60 -33.30 20.37
N ASN A 645 -25.53 -34.01 20.71
CA ASN A 645 -25.56 -35.35 21.31
C ASN A 645 -25.32 -35.36 22.83
N GLY A 646 -25.37 -34.18 23.47
CA GLY A 646 -25.10 -33.97 24.90
C GLY A 646 -23.67 -33.54 25.23
N MET A 647 -22.72 -33.67 24.29
CA MET A 647 -21.37 -33.12 24.44
C MET A 647 -21.37 -31.63 24.11
N GLU A 648 -20.92 -30.79 25.04
CA GLU A 648 -20.68 -29.37 24.76
C GLU A 648 -19.55 -29.23 23.74
N TYR A 649 -19.81 -28.52 22.64
CA TYR A 649 -18.77 -28.04 21.74
C TYR A 649 -18.49 -26.56 22.03
N PHE A 650 -17.24 -26.24 22.30
CA PHE A 650 -16.79 -24.88 22.55
C PHE A 650 -15.40 -24.66 21.95
N ASN A 651 -15.24 -23.56 21.21
CA ASN A 651 -13.96 -23.08 20.71
C ASN A 651 -13.70 -21.71 21.35
N THR A 652 -12.64 -21.61 22.15
CA THR A 652 -12.33 -20.40 22.94
C THR A 652 -12.22 -19.13 22.08
N PHE A 653 -11.65 -19.24 20.88
CA PHE A 653 -11.40 -18.11 19.98
C PHE A 653 -12.32 -18.08 18.77
N GLY A 654 -12.92 -19.22 18.41
CA GLY A 654 -13.86 -19.33 17.30
C GLY A 654 -15.03 -18.38 17.47
N GLY A 655 -15.14 -17.38 16.59
CA GLY A 655 -16.21 -16.39 16.60
C GLY A 655 -16.02 -15.21 17.55
N ASN A 656 -14.81 -14.96 18.04
CA ASN A 656 -14.55 -13.76 18.85
C ASN A 656 -14.88 -12.45 18.08
N PRO A 657 -15.17 -11.34 18.78
CA PRO A 657 -15.59 -10.09 18.14
C PRO A 657 -14.61 -9.52 17.11
N VAL A 658 -13.30 -9.67 17.34
CA VAL A 658 -12.25 -9.11 16.46
C VAL A 658 -12.17 -9.88 15.16
N SER A 659 -12.14 -11.22 15.21
CA SER A 659 -12.17 -12.05 13.99
C SER A 659 -13.43 -11.78 13.18
N CYS A 660 -14.60 -11.67 13.82
CA CYS A 660 -15.85 -11.34 13.13
C CYS A 660 -15.81 -9.96 12.47
N ALA A 661 -15.27 -8.93 13.13
CA ALA A 661 -15.11 -7.60 12.54
C ALA A 661 -14.15 -7.59 11.34
N ILE A 662 -13.06 -8.37 11.41
CA ILE A 662 -12.11 -8.54 10.32
C ILE A 662 -12.78 -9.26 9.15
N GLY A 663 -13.44 -10.41 9.39
CA GLY A 663 -14.13 -11.16 8.34
C GLY A 663 -15.25 -10.35 7.68
N MET A 664 -15.98 -9.56 8.47
CA MET A 664 -16.99 -8.62 7.97
C MET A 664 -16.38 -7.60 7.01
N ALA A 665 -15.27 -6.97 7.38
CA ALA A 665 -14.55 -6.03 6.52
C ALA A 665 -14.00 -6.69 5.25
N VAL A 666 -13.61 -7.97 5.30
CA VAL A 666 -13.19 -8.74 4.11
C VAL A 666 -14.35 -8.91 3.14
N LEU A 667 -15.53 -9.34 3.61
CA LEU A 667 -16.72 -9.47 2.78
C LEU A 667 -17.13 -8.13 2.16
N ASP A 668 -17.10 -7.04 2.95
CA ASP A 668 -17.37 -5.69 2.45
C ASP A 668 -16.42 -5.28 1.34
N VAL A 669 -15.13 -5.58 1.46
CA VAL A 669 -14.14 -5.24 0.44
C VAL A 669 -14.36 -6.04 -0.84
N ILE A 670 -14.62 -7.35 -0.73
CA ILE A 670 -14.93 -8.20 -1.90
C ILE A 670 -16.11 -7.63 -2.69
N GLU A 671 -17.17 -7.24 -2.00
CA GLU A 671 -18.39 -6.68 -2.59
C GLU A 671 -18.15 -5.27 -3.17
N GLN A 672 -17.63 -4.33 -2.37
CA GLN A 672 -17.51 -2.92 -2.74
C GLN A 672 -16.47 -2.68 -3.84
N GLU A 673 -15.40 -3.47 -3.87
CA GLU A 673 -14.34 -3.38 -4.89
C GLU A 673 -14.55 -4.36 -6.04
N GLN A 674 -15.70 -5.06 -6.06
CA GLN A 674 -16.10 -6.00 -7.10
C GLN A 674 -15.01 -7.04 -7.40
N LEU A 675 -14.35 -7.55 -6.35
CA LEU A 675 -13.14 -8.36 -6.51
C LEU A 675 -13.38 -9.68 -7.23
N GLN A 676 -14.59 -10.23 -7.17
CA GLN A 676 -14.99 -11.41 -7.96
C GLN A 676 -15.00 -11.10 -9.46
N VAL A 677 -15.64 -10.00 -9.87
CA VAL A 677 -15.68 -9.56 -11.28
C VAL A 677 -14.26 -9.24 -11.78
N HIS A 678 -13.48 -8.57 -10.93
CA HIS A 678 -12.07 -8.28 -11.19
C HIS A 678 -11.24 -9.55 -11.37
N ALA A 679 -11.43 -10.57 -10.53
CA ALA A 679 -10.76 -11.86 -10.64
C ALA A 679 -11.11 -12.59 -11.94
N LEU A 680 -12.35 -12.49 -12.40
CA LEU A 680 -12.79 -13.04 -13.68
C LEU A 680 -12.09 -12.35 -14.86
N ALA A 681 -12.13 -11.01 -14.91
CA ALA A 681 -11.55 -10.22 -15.99
C ALA A 681 -10.01 -10.38 -16.06
N THR A 682 -9.33 -10.14 -14.93
CA THR A 682 -7.87 -10.25 -14.84
C THR A 682 -7.39 -11.69 -15.06
N GLY A 683 -8.11 -12.67 -14.50
CA GLY A 683 -7.80 -14.09 -14.67
C GLY A 683 -7.92 -14.53 -16.14
N LYS A 684 -8.95 -14.06 -16.86
CA LYS A 684 -9.11 -14.31 -18.29
C LYS A 684 -7.94 -13.73 -19.10
N HIS A 685 -7.63 -12.45 -18.89
CA HIS A 685 -6.50 -11.77 -19.56
C HIS A 685 -5.18 -12.52 -19.33
N PHE A 686 -4.95 -12.95 -18.09
CA PHE A 686 -3.74 -13.69 -17.73
C PHE A 686 -3.67 -15.06 -18.42
N GLN A 687 -4.75 -15.84 -18.37
CA GLN A 687 -4.79 -17.15 -19.03
C GLN A 687 -4.64 -17.05 -20.56
N ASP A 688 -5.21 -16.03 -21.19
CA ASP A 688 -5.09 -15.82 -22.64
C ASP A 688 -3.61 -15.57 -23.03
N LYS A 689 -2.90 -14.70 -22.31
CA LYS A 689 -1.45 -14.48 -22.52
C LYS A 689 -0.59 -15.70 -22.22
N LEU A 690 -0.95 -16.51 -21.22
CA LEU A 690 -0.26 -17.77 -20.95
C LEU A 690 -0.46 -18.78 -22.08
N LYS A 691 -1.66 -18.84 -22.68
CA LYS A 691 -1.95 -19.68 -23.85
C LYS A 691 -1.19 -19.22 -25.09
N GLU A 692 -1.03 -17.90 -25.29
CA GLU A 692 -0.16 -17.36 -26.34
C GLU A 692 1.31 -17.77 -26.14
N LEU A 693 1.82 -17.72 -24.90
CA LEU A 693 3.16 -18.22 -24.59
C LEU A 693 3.28 -19.73 -24.83
N LYS A 694 2.24 -20.50 -24.47
CA LYS A 694 2.20 -21.94 -24.76
C LYS A 694 2.38 -22.21 -26.25
N GLN A 695 1.75 -21.45 -27.14
CA GLN A 695 1.94 -21.65 -28.59
C GLN A 695 3.38 -21.43 -29.07
N ARG A 696 4.16 -20.60 -28.35
CA ARG A 696 5.53 -20.23 -28.73
C ARG A 696 6.62 -21.07 -28.04
N PHE A 697 6.34 -21.61 -26.86
CA PHE A 697 7.32 -22.33 -26.04
C PHE A 697 6.84 -23.75 -25.74
N GLU A 698 7.50 -24.75 -26.34
CA GLU A 698 7.20 -26.18 -26.16
C GLU A 698 7.25 -26.65 -24.69
N LEU A 699 8.06 -25.96 -23.87
CA LEU A 699 8.21 -26.26 -22.45
C LEU A 699 6.89 -26.12 -21.68
N ILE A 700 5.97 -25.26 -22.11
CA ILE A 700 4.65 -25.17 -21.48
C ILE A 700 3.78 -26.31 -22.01
N GLY A 701 3.54 -27.32 -21.18
CA GLY A 701 2.69 -28.47 -21.50
C GLY A 701 1.20 -28.15 -21.35
N ASP A 702 0.86 -27.48 -20.27
CA ASP A 702 -0.53 -27.15 -19.94
C ASP A 702 -0.70 -25.80 -19.24
N VAL A 703 -1.85 -25.17 -19.49
CA VAL A 703 -2.29 -23.94 -18.84
C VAL A 703 -3.74 -24.15 -18.45
N ARG A 704 -4.01 -24.11 -17.15
CA ARG A 704 -5.33 -24.40 -16.55
C ARG A 704 -5.61 -23.45 -15.40
N GLY A 705 -6.88 -23.24 -15.10
CA GLY A 705 -7.28 -22.37 -14.01
C GLY A 705 -8.66 -21.75 -14.20
N LEU A 706 -9.23 -21.25 -13.10
CA LEU A 706 -10.41 -20.40 -13.08
C LEU A 706 -10.08 -19.12 -12.31
N GLY A 707 -10.51 -17.96 -12.83
CA GLY A 707 -10.20 -16.66 -12.24
C GLY A 707 -8.70 -16.50 -11.95
N LEU A 708 -8.37 -16.12 -10.71
CA LEU A 708 -7.00 -15.97 -10.22
C LEU A 708 -6.51 -17.19 -9.44
N PHE A 709 -6.87 -18.39 -9.89
CA PHE A 709 -6.33 -19.68 -9.46
C PHE A 709 -5.83 -20.44 -10.69
N ILE A 710 -4.53 -20.36 -10.96
CA ILE A 710 -3.93 -20.77 -12.24
C ILE A 710 -2.74 -21.70 -11.99
N GLY A 711 -2.65 -22.75 -12.81
CA GLY A 711 -1.50 -23.63 -12.91
C GLY A 711 -0.88 -23.57 -14.31
N VAL A 712 0.45 -23.46 -14.37
CA VAL A 712 1.21 -23.57 -15.64
C VAL A 712 2.17 -24.73 -15.51
N GLU A 713 1.90 -25.80 -16.23
CA GLU A 713 2.67 -27.02 -16.14
C GLU A 713 3.78 -27.07 -17.19
N LEU A 714 5.01 -27.27 -16.73
CA LEU A 714 6.19 -27.35 -17.58
C LEU A 714 6.62 -28.81 -17.81
N VAL A 715 6.84 -29.17 -19.08
CA VAL A 715 7.21 -30.51 -19.51
C VAL A 715 8.34 -30.46 -20.54
N GLU A 716 9.22 -31.45 -20.52
CA GLU A 716 10.28 -31.62 -21.51
C GLU A 716 9.73 -32.05 -22.88
N ASN A 717 8.58 -32.72 -22.88
CA ASN A 717 7.91 -33.17 -24.09
C ASN A 717 6.40 -33.22 -23.86
N ARG A 718 5.63 -32.61 -24.77
CA ARG A 718 4.16 -32.50 -24.66
C ARG A 718 3.40 -33.82 -24.84
N THR A 719 3.98 -34.75 -25.60
CA THR A 719 3.36 -36.06 -25.86
C THR A 719 3.58 -37.00 -24.70
N THR A 720 4.83 -37.16 -24.23
CA THR A 720 5.15 -38.04 -23.09
C THR A 720 4.79 -37.40 -21.75
N LYS A 721 4.60 -36.07 -21.73
CA LYS A 721 4.34 -35.26 -20.54
C LYS A 721 5.45 -35.40 -19.49
N GLN A 722 6.69 -35.69 -19.93
CA GLN A 722 7.85 -35.81 -19.05
C GLN A 722 8.03 -34.50 -18.25
N PRO A 723 8.00 -34.51 -16.91
CA PRO A 723 8.08 -33.28 -16.10
C PRO A 723 9.40 -32.51 -16.29
N ALA A 724 9.32 -31.19 -16.40
CA ALA A 724 10.50 -30.31 -16.46
C ALA A 724 10.85 -29.73 -15.06
N THR A 725 11.03 -30.60 -14.07
CA THR A 725 11.16 -30.22 -12.65
C THR A 725 12.31 -29.24 -12.39
N GLU A 726 13.51 -29.53 -12.89
CA GLU A 726 14.71 -28.70 -12.66
C GLU A 726 14.57 -27.32 -13.30
N LYS A 727 14.07 -27.26 -14.55
CA LYS A 727 13.80 -26.00 -15.26
C LYS A 727 12.73 -25.17 -14.57
N THR A 728 11.72 -25.81 -14.00
CA THR A 728 10.67 -25.13 -13.22
C THR A 728 11.25 -24.51 -11.95
N SER A 729 12.08 -25.28 -11.21
CA SER A 729 12.77 -24.78 -10.00
C SER A 729 13.69 -23.60 -10.32
N TRP A 730 14.47 -23.70 -11.40
CA TRP A 730 15.31 -22.61 -11.88
C TRP A 730 14.49 -21.36 -12.23
N LEU A 731 13.33 -21.54 -12.87
CA LEU A 731 12.45 -20.45 -13.24
C LEU A 731 11.88 -19.74 -12.01
N VAL A 732 11.56 -20.44 -10.91
CA VAL A 732 11.13 -19.80 -9.66
C VAL A 732 12.20 -18.86 -9.09
N GLU A 733 13.47 -19.26 -9.08
CA GLU A 733 14.58 -18.38 -8.67
C GLU A 733 14.78 -17.23 -9.66
N PHE A 734 14.62 -17.49 -10.96
CA PHE A 734 14.68 -16.46 -11.99
C PHE A 734 13.60 -15.37 -11.78
N PHE A 735 12.37 -15.75 -11.44
CA PHE A 735 11.30 -14.80 -11.12
C PHE A 735 11.62 -13.99 -9.87
N LYS A 736 12.19 -14.61 -8.82
CA LYS A 736 12.62 -13.89 -7.63
C LYS A 736 13.69 -12.83 -7.96
N GLN A 737 14.65 -13.14 -8.83
CA GLN A 737 15.65 -12.16 -9.31
C GLN A 737 15.01 -10.97 -10.04
N HIS A 738 13.79 -11.14 -10.58
CA HIS A 738 13.00 -10.10 -11.22
C HIS A 738 11.88 -9.53 -10.30
N HIS A 739 12.03 -9.74 -8.99
CA HIS A 739 11.12 -9.26 -7.96
C HIS A 739 9.66 -9.75 -8.11
N ILE A 740 9.49 -11.03 -8.45
CA ILE A 740 8.21 -11.71 -8.47
C ILE A 740 8.35 -13.00 -7.68
N LEU A 741 7.46 -13.24 -6.72
CA LEU A 741 7.46 -14.42 -5.88
C LEU A 741 6.59 -15.50 -6.49
N LEU A 742 7.17 -16.69 -6.69
CA LEU A 742 6.47 -17.86 -7.20
C LEU A 742 6.78 -19.09 -6.34
N SER A 743 6.02 -20.15 -6.59
CA SER A 743 6.26 -21.45 -6.01
C SER A 743 5.84 -22.53 -7.00
N THR A 744 6.13 -23.79 -6.67
CA THR A 744 5.74 -24.94 -7.46
C THR A 744 4.80 -25.85 -6.67
N GLU A 745 3.98 -26.61 -7.40
CA GLU A 745 3.05 -27.62 -6.85
C GLU A 745 3.02 -28.87 -7.71
N GLY A 746 2.18 -29.81 -7.29
CA GLY A 746 1.94 -31.09 -7.95
C GLY A 746 3.01 -32.14 -7.63
N PRO A 747 2.75 -33.40 -8.01
CA PRO A 747 3.57 -34.55 -7.61
C PRO A 747 5.01 -34.47 -8.11
N PHE A 748 5.28 -33.75 -9.20
CA PHE A 748 6.61 -33.61 -9.81
C PHE A 748 7.24 -32.23 -9.63
N TYR A 749 6.61 -31.32 -8.87
CA TYR A 749 7.10 -29.95 -8.63
C TYR A 749 7.40 -29.15 -9.92
N ASN A 750 6.71 -29.46 -11.01
CA ASN A 750 6.89 -28.87 -12.35
C ASN A 750 5.74 -27.94 -12.77
N ILE A 751 4.88 -27.56 -11.83
CA ILE A 751 3.73 -26.68 -12.09
C ILE A 751 3.97 -25.37 -11.36
N LEU A 752 3.99 -24.25 -12.09
CA LEU A 752 4.01 -22.93 -11.49
C LEU A 752 2.66 -22.67 -10.82
N LYS A 753 2.70 -22.46 -9.51
CA LYS A 753 1.54 -22.20 -8.65
C LYS A 753 1.24 -20.70 -8.64
N ILE A 754 0.08 -20.31 -9.18
CA ILE A 754 -0.31 -18.91 -9.32
C ILE A 754 -1.66 -18.67 -8.63
N LYS A 755 -1.62 -17.98 -7.49
CA LYS A 755 -2.80 -17.56 -6.72
C LYS A 755 -2.53 -16.26 -5.95
N PRO A 756 -2.32 -15.13 -6.66
CA PRO A 756 -1.99 -13.85 -6.04
C PRO A 756 -3.14 -13.32 -5.16
N PRO A 757 -2.92 -12.29 -4.31
CA PRO A 757 -4.01 -11.46 -3.80
C PRO A 757 -4.94 -10.98 -4.94
N LEU A 758 -6.23 -10.81 -4.67
CA LEU A 758 -7.19 -10.30 -5.67
C LEU A 758 -6.92 -8.83 -6.06
N ALA A 759 -6.08 -8.12 -5.31
CA ALA A 759 -5.56 -6.80 -5.71
C ALA A 759 -4.62 -6.85 -6.93
N PHE A 760 -4.18 -8.03 -7.37
CA PHE A 760 -3.39 -8.25 -8.59
C PHE A 760 -4.18 -7.85 -9.84
N ASN A 761 -3.57 -7.07 -10.73
CA ASN A 761 -4.25 -6.47 -11.89
C ASN A 761 -3.57 -6.79 -13.24
N GLU A 762 -4.12 -6.27 -14.34
CA GLU A 762 -3.61 -6.52 -15.70
C GLU A 762 -2.17 -6.01 -15.92
N ALA A 763 -1.76 -4.91 -15.29
CA ALA A 763 -0.38 -4.44 -15.39
C ALA A 763 0.59 -5.40 -14.67
N ASP A 764 0.16 -5.99 -13.56
CA ASP A 764 0.90 -7.05 -12.87
C ASP A 764 0.97 -8.33 -13.73
N THR A 765 -0.11 -8.67 -14.44
CA THR A 765 -0.12 -9.73 -15.48
C THR A 765 0.94 -9.47 -16.55
N ASP A 766 0.97 -8.28 -17.12
CA ASP A 766 1.93 -7.95 -18.18
C ASP A 766 3.38 -8.01 -17.69
N LYS A 767 3.63 -7.56 -16.45
CA LYS A 767 4.93 -7.71 -15.79
C LYS A 767 5.32 -9.18 -15.65
N PHE A 768 4.39 -10.03 -15.18
CA PHE A 768 4.61 -11.45 -15.05
C PHE A 768 4.94 -12.12 -16.38
N ILE A 769 4.12 -11.89 -17.41
CA ILE A 769 4.24 -12.51 -18.73
C ILE A 769 5.57 -12.14 -19.38
N LYS A 770 6.00 -10.88 -19.25
CA LYS A 770 7.31 -10.42 -19.73
C LYS A 770 8.47 -11.18 -19.08
N VAL A 771 8.41 -11.42 -17.76
CA VAL A 771 9.44 -12.17 -17.04
C VAL A 771 9.39 -13.66 -17.40
N LEU A 772 8.20 -14.25 -17.54
CA LEU A 772 8.04 -15.63 -17.98
C LEU A 772 8.68 -15.86 -19.35
N GLU A 773 8.35 -15.01 -20.33
CA GLU A 773 8.89 -15.07 -21.68
C GLU A 773 10.42 -14.97 -21.69
N LEU A 774 10.98 -14.05 -20.89
CA LEU A 774 12.42 -13.89 -20.77
C LEU A 774 13.09 -15.15 -20.20
N GLY A 775 12.51 -15.72 -19.14
CA GLY A 775 13.00 -16.94 -18.50
C GLY A 775 12.94 -18.15 -19.44
N LEU A 776 11.82 -18.35 -20.12
CA LEU A 776 11.63 -19.42 -21.11
C LEU A 776 12.61 -19.28 -22.28
N THR A 777 12.79 -18.06 -22.81
CA THR A 777 13.77 -17.78 -23.87
C THR A 777 15.18 -18.13 -23.44
N LYS A 778 15.53 -17.88 -22.18
CA LYS A 778 16.85 -18.23 -21.64
C LYS A 778 17.02 -19.75 -21.56
N LEU A 779 16.04 -20.47 -21.02
CA LEU A 779 16.06 -21.94 -20.94
C LEU A 779 16.22 -22.60 -22.32
N VAL A 780 15.58 -22.07 -23.37
CA VAL A 780 15.73 -22.56 -24.74
C VAL A 780 17.15 -22.35 -25.28
N LYS A 781 17.82 -21.24 -24.91
CA LYS A 781 19.16 -20.90 -25.43
C LYS A 781 20.30 -21.62 -24.71
N THR A 782 20.14 -21.95 -23.44
CA THR A 782 21.27 -22.38 -22.60
C THR A 782 21.36 -23.88 -22.34
N ASN A 783 20.42 -24.72 -22.82
CA ASN A 783 20.35 -26.16 -22.45
C ASN A 783 20.59 -26.38 -20.95
N VAL A 784 19.99 -25.50 -20.11
CA VAL A 784 20.03 -25.60 -18.65
C VAL A 784 19.10 -26.71 -18.19
#